data_AF-A0A662TYV7-F1
#
_entry.id   AF-A0A662TYV7-F1
#
_cell.length_a   1.000
_cell.length_b   1.000
_cell.length_c   1.000
_cell.angle_alpha   90.00
_cell.angle_beta   90.00
_cell.angle_gamma   90.00
#
_symmetry.space_group_name_H-M   'P 1'
#
loop_
_entity.id
_entity.type
_entity.pdbx_description
1 polymer ?
#
loop_
_entity_poly.entity_id
_entity_poly.type
_entity_poly.pdbx_seq_one_letter_code
_entity_poly.pdbx_strand_id
1 'polypeptide(L)'
;MRKAVGSIIAILFIIGAIIIAFTIIEYNIISQGRLREIQEKQAEVERESITVVKSVTSYWKYTSGSLTIIVKNNYNEPIVIRGVVVVFSDKSYSILGGNSFGFPVTVGIGEEKTLGPFNLPEEPSNVILALSTHSIVAKTTSSKYTELNVTARIPYEIAYLPSFMMNYTKTTLGRIVKEDNASISSIQVLPPSQWLSGDVNSVLYDDNVYYRVLAGTDVGLLRYKTPITISNSLNFEITDYQVRIVLDNTFPWNHVNPDGSDIRFVDSNGKFLPFYIAYWNYGKLAVIWVKVPSIPPQASTTIYMLYGNPNIEPLTYTLDEIFEFMEVRTITVPEQSYAGEWFWFNFLNEFKEPPVVIAEPDLTFNGGQELRWRLKDISTSGFYIRQQEPSNRDDIHASEDVTYIAIPEGSWIIVYNLTSGEGVRIEAGKFQTNKWLAGDWSTIFDRWNTVNYYYSFPVAPIVFSQIQDFTYTGFAHTRIRNVGTTSFQTSPEPQGSVLFVFTTVTVGWIAVEQHVITGFSEAGIGVSTDEVFRRIRFQQTFPSPPHVIAWMQTYYGGDSAGVRGYLLTNTGLYVKVEEDTTRDAEINHVNEDIGYFAINPNYNKLYLRKYVYPEPQVTMGSEESNEDFYSIVEIAFNYDEEPTTAKLLLQYLIEGGADCYVKVSAYNYAQGTWNVLISKIYDLGGAEDYIELSLDVAKFVNKSSLESKIRLITISHIVDHVQSIDLAKLSYFIPKNVTIFIGSGSSFYGFDIVTNTPLELSSPSFSFDGDEALTYDEDRGWIWVLDGNQLYVYFTSNDSWKLYSSTS
;
A
#
# COMPACT_ATOMS: atom_id res chain seq x y z
N MET A 1 -51.18 -0.01 36.26
CA MET A 1 -49.99 0.73 36.74
C MET A 1 -48.80 -0.16 37.12
N ARG A 2 -48.91 -1.17 38.01
CA ARG A 2 -47.73 -1.98 38.44
C ARG A 2 -46.99 -2.74 37.32
N LYS A 3 -47.67 -3.22 36.27
CA LYS A 3 -47.02 -3.90 35.12
C LYS A 3 -46.26 -2.94 34.19
N ALA A 4 -46.75 -1.70 34.02
CA ALA A 4 -46.11 -0.71 33.14
C ALA A 4 -44.79 -0.17 33.73
N VAL A 5 -44.73 -0.01 35.06
CA VAL A 5 -43.51 0.42 35.76
C VAL A 5 -42.40 -0.63 35.68
N GLY A 6 -42.75 -1.93 35.77
CA GLY A 6 -41.79 -3.02 35.61
C GLY A 6 -41.16 -3.09 34.20
N SER A 7 -41.97 -2.86 33.16
CA SER A 7 -41.49 -2.79 31.77
C SER A 7 -40.56 -1.60 31.53
N ILE A 8 -40.86 -0.43 32.11
CA ILE A 8 -40.02 0.77 31.99
C ILE A 8 -38.67 0.56 32.70
N ILE A 9 -38.67 -0.05 33.89
CA ILE A 9 -37.43 -0.37 34.62
C ILE A 9 -36.59 -1.40 33.86
N ALA A 10 -37.22 -2.42 33.26
CA ALA A 10 -36.51 -3.40 32.44
C ALA A 10 -35.88 -2.77 31.19
N ILE A 11 -36.59 -1.85 30.52
CA ILE A 11 -36.06 -1.11 29.36
C ILE A 11 -34.87 -0.23 29.78
N LEU A 12 -34.95 0.48 30.91
CA LEU A 12 -33.84 1.29 31.41
C LEU A 12 -32.62 0.43 31.79
N PHE A 13 -32.83 -0.77 32.34
CA PHE A 13 -31.75 -1.71 32.64
C PHE A 13 -31.09 -2.26 31.37
N ILE A 14 -31.90 -2.55 30.34
CA ILE A 14 -31.41 -3.02 29.04
C ILE A 14 -30.64 -1.89 28.34
N ILE A 15 -31.14 -0.66 28.35
CA ILE A 15 -30.44 0.51 27.80
C ILE A 15 -29.13 0.75 28.55
N GLY A 16 -29.15 0.68 29.89
CA GLY A 16 -27.93 0.80 30.70
C GLY A 16 -26.91 -0.30 30.38
N ALA A 17 -27.35 -1.55 30.23
CA ALA A 17 -26.49 -2.66 29.86
C ALA A 17 -25.92 -2.51 28.43
N ILE A 18 -26.71 -2.00 27.49
CA ILE A 18 -26.26 -1.72 26.12
C ILE A 18 -25.23 -0.60 26.11
N ILE A 19 -25.45 0.50 26.84
CA ILE A 19 -24.49 1.61 26.93
C ILE A 19 -23.18 1.13 27.55
N ILE A 20 -23.23 0.32 28.61
CA ILE A 20 -22.05 -0.27 29.24
C ILE A 20 -21.33 -1.23 28.28
N ALA A 21 -22.07 -2.06 27.54
CA ALA A 21 -21.49 -2.97 26.56
C ALA A 21 -20.82 -2.21 25.41
N PHE A 22 -21.47 -1.16 24.89
CA PHE A 22 -20.94 -0.35 23.79
C PHE A 22 -19.69 0.42 24.21
N THR A 23 -19.70 1.02 25.40
CA THR A 23 -18.52 1.71 25.95
C THR A 23 -17.36 0.74 26.22
N ILE A 24 -17.62 -0.49 26.66
CA ILE A 24 -16.58 -1.52 26.81
C ILE A 24 -16.02 -1.96 25.45
N ILE A 25 -16.87 -2.11 24.43
CA ILE A 25 -16.46 -2.50 23.07
C ILE A 25 -15.63 -1.39 22.42
N GLU A 26 -16.07 -0.13 22.47
CA GLU A 26 -15.32 1.02 21.95
C GLU A 26 -13.97 1.17 22.65
N TYR A 27 -13.95 1.06 24.00
CA TYR A 27 -12.71 1.09 24.76
C TYR A 27 -11.78 -0.05 24.34
N ASN A 28 -12.30 -1.27 24.11
CA ASN A 28 -11.49 -2.39 23.65
C ASN A 28 -10.94 -2.16 22.24
N ILE A 29 -11.74 -1.64 21.30
CA ILE A 29 -11.28 -1.37 19.92
C ILE A 29 -10.18 -0.31 19.93
N ILE A 30 -10.36 0.79 20.67
CA ILE A 30 -9.35 1.84 20.82
C ILE A 30 -8.11 1.31 21.54
N SER A 31 -8.28 0.51 22.59
CA SER A 31 -7.18 -0.08 23.34
C SER A 31 -6.38 -1.07 22.49
N GLN A 32 -7.05 -1.91 21.69
CA GLN A 32 -6.42 -2.86 20.77
C GLN A 32 -5.68 -2.15 19.64
N GLY A 33 -6.26 -1.09 19.06
CA GLY A 33 -5.61 -0.25 18.06
C GLY A 33 -4.35 0.43 18.60
N ARG A 34 -4.41 1.01 19.80
CA ARG A 34 -3.24 1.59 20.47
C ARG A 34 -2.20 0.54 20.85
N LEU A 35 -2.61 -0.65 21.28
CA LEU A 35 -1.70 -1.76 21.54
C LEU A 35 -0.96 -2.19 20.28
N ARG A 36 -1.65 -2.28 19.13
CA ARG A 36 -1.03 -2.61 17.84
C ARG A 36 -0.05 -1.54 17.39
N GLU A 37 -0.43 -0.27 17.50
CA GLU A 37 0.46 0.87 17.18
C GLU A 37 1.71 0.88 18.08
N ILE A 38 1.55 0.62 19.38
CA ILE A 38 2.68 0.49 20.33
C ILE A 38 3.56 -0.71 19.96
N GLN A 39 2.97 -1.85 19.59
CA GLN A 39 3.71 -3.05 19.17
C GLN A 39 4.47 -2.83 17.86
N GLU A 40 3.86 -2.17 16.88
CA GLU A 40 4.50 -1.82 15.60
C GLU A 40 5.67 -0.85 15.83
N LYS A 41 5.47 0.20 16.62
CA LYS A 41 6.55 1.13 17.03
C LYS A 41 7.64 0.45 17.85
N GLN A 42 7.30 -0.49 18.73
CA GLN A 42 8.29 -1.28 19.47
C GLN A 42 9.08 -2.21 18.55
N ALA A 43 8.44 -2.87 17.58
CA ALA A 43 9.09 -3.73 16.61
C ALA A 43 9.99 -2.93 15.65
N GLU A 44 9.58 -1.73 15.27
CA GLU A 44 10.40 -0.79 14.49
C GLU A 44 11.65 -0.36 15.27
N VAL A 45 11.48 0.15 16.50
CA VAL A 45 12.59 0.50 17.38
C VAL A 45 13.49 -0.70 17.66
N GLU A 46 12.95 -1.91 17.79
CA GLU A 46 13.72 -3.14 18.00
C GLU A 46 14.54 -3.50 16.74
N ARG A 47 13.96 -3.44 15.54
CA ARG A 47 14.67 -3.65 14.27
C ARG A 47 15.79 -2.63 14.08
N GLU A 48 15.54 -1.36 14.36
CA GLU A 48 16.56 -0.32 14.27
C GLU A 48 17.66 -0.51 15.33
N SER A 49 17.29 -0.89 16.56
CA SER A 49 18.26 -1.19 17.62
C SER A 49 19.17 -2.36 17.27
N ILE A 50 18.65 -3.38 16.58
CA ILE A 50 19.44 -4.53 16.09
C ILE A 50 20.45 -4.05 15.04
N THR A 51 20.05 -3.15 14.15
CA THR A 51 20.95 -2.56 13.15
C THR A 51 22.07 -1.78 13.82
N VAL A 52 21.76 -0.91 14.80
CA VAL A 52 22.78 -0.17 15.58
C VAL A 52 23.74 -1.14 16.27
N VAL A 53 23.22 -2.19 16.92
CA VAL A 53 24.04 -3.19 17.65
C VAL A 53 24.97 -3.96 16.71
N LYS A 54 24.50 -4.32 15.51
CA LYS A 54 25.33 -5.02 14.50
C LYS A 54 26.42 -4.12 13.92
N SER A 55 26.16 -2.82 13.81
CA SER A 55 27.10 -1.84 13.24
C SER A 55 28.19 -1.39 14.23
N VAL A 56 28.00 -1.57 15.54
CA VAL A 56 29.00 -1.20 16.55
C VAL A 56 29.85 -2.41 16.92
N THR A 57 31.15 -2.35 16.61
CA THR A 57 32.11 -3.37 17.02
C THR A 57 32.79 -2.95 18.32
N SER A 58 32.90 -3.87 19.29
CA SER A 58 33.62 -3.58 20.53
C SER A 58 34.34 -4.80 21.08
N TYR A 59 35.48 -4.55 21.71
CA TYR A 59 36.30 -5.58 22.31
C TYR A 59 36.91 -5.09 23.62
N TRP A 60 37.11 -6.01 24.58
CA TRP A 60 37.64 -5.66 25.89
C TRP A 60 38.84 -6.51 26.28
N LYS A 61 39.81 -5.88 26.93
CA LYS A 61 41.01 -6.52 27.47
C LYS A 61 41.05 -6.33 28.97
N TYR A 62 41.31 -7.40 29.71
CA TYR A 62 41.59 -7.35 31.14
C TYR A 62 43.05 -7.70 31.38
N THR A 63 43.80 -6.82 32.04
CA THR A 63 45.22 -7.04 32.33
C THR A 63 45.56 -6.43 33.68
N SER A 64 46.13 -7.24 34.58
CA SER A 64 46.66 -6.79 35.87
C SER A 64 45.68 -5.95 36.72
N GLY A 65 44.40 -6.33 36.79
CA GLY A 65 43.40 -5.61 37.58
C GLY A 65 42.65 -4.49 36.85
N SER A 66 42.96 -4.23 35.58
CA SER A 66 42.36 -3.15 34.79
C SER A 66 41.61 -3.67 33.56
N LEU A 67 40.41 -3.16 33.33
CA LEU A 67 39.59 -3.38 32.14
C LEU A 67 39.71 -2.19 31.19
N THR A 68 40.07 -2.47 29.95
CA THR A 68 40.07 -1.51 28.83
C THR A 68 39.11 -2.01 27.76
N ILE A 69 38.26 -1.14 27.23
CA ILE A 69 37.27 -1.48 26.20
C ILE A 69 37.50 -0.58 25.00
N ILE A 70 37.59 -1.15 23.82
CA ILE A 70 37.73 -0.40 22.57
C ILE A 70 36.44 -0.57 21.78
N VAL A 71 35.90 0.55 21.31
CA VAL A 71 34.62 0.62 20.63
C VAL A 71 34.79 1.39 19.32
N LYS A 72 34.37 0.78 18.22
CA LYS A 72 34.34 1.40 16.89
C LYS A 72 32.90 1.51 16.40
N ASN A 73 32.54 2.70 15.94
CA ASN A 73 31.22 2.97 15.41
C ASN A 73 31.22 2.83 13.88
N ASN A 74 30.59 1.79 13.34
CA ASN A 74 30.34 1.66 11.90
C ASN A 74 28.86 1.93 11.54
N TYR A 75 28.11 2.56 12.44
CA TYR A 75 26.75 3.03 12.18
C TYR A 75 26.80 4.38 11.45
N ASN A 76 25.73 4.71 10.73
CA ASN A 76 25.62 5.93 9.91
C ASN A 76 25.32 7.20 10.73
N GLU A 77 25.25 7.10 12.05
CA GLU A 77 25.11 8.23 12.98
C GLU A 77 26.09 8.12 14.16
N PRO A 78 26.42 9.23 14.84
CA PRO A 78 27.17 9.19 16.09
C PRO A 78 26.43 8.39 17.17
N ILE A 79 27.14 7.47 17.84
CA ILE A 79 26.61 6.73 18.98
C ILE A 79 27.10 7.36 20.28
N VAL A 80 26.27 7.30 21.31
CA VAL A 80 26.60 7.75 22.67
C VAL A 80 26.62 6.54 23.59
N ILE A 81 27.79 6.25 24.15
CA ILE A 81 27.96 5.23 25.19
C ILE A 81 27.61 5.86 26.52
N ARG A 82 26.54 5.38 27.17
CA ARG A 82 26.04 5.94 28.44
C ARG A 82 26.63 5.27 29.67
N GLY A 83 27.14 4.05 29.51
CA GLY A 83 27.80 3.30 30.57
C GLY A 83 28.06 1.86 30.16
N VAL A 84 28.72 1.13 31.06
CA VAL A 84 29.13 -0.26 30.86
C VAL A 84 28.65 -1.09 32.03
N VAL A 85 28.06 -2.25 31.74
CA VAL A 85 27.74 -3.27 32.73
C VAL A 85 28.78 -4.39 32.61
N VAL A 86 29.47 -4.64 33.71
CA VAL A 86 30.47 -5.70 33.82
C VAL A 86 29.84 -6.84 34.62
N VAL A 87 29.87 -8.05 34.09
CA VAL A 87 29.34 -9.26 34.74
C VAL A 87 30.51 -10.18 35.08
N PHE A 88 30.49 -10.76 36.28
CA PHE A 88 31.53 -11.66 36.77
C PHE A 88 31.11 -13.14 36.68
N SER A 89 32.04 -14.05 36.99
CA SER A 89 31.81 -15.50 36.82
C SER A 89 30.75 -16.07 37.77
N ASP A 90 30.56 -15.45 38.94
CA ASP A 90 29.53 -15.79 39.92
C ASP A 90 28.15 -15.18 39.61
N LYS A 91 28.02 -14.50 38.45
CA LYS A 91 26.85 -13.73 37.99
C LYS A 91 26.57 -12.44 38.76
N SER A 92 27.46 -12.00 39.65
CA SER A 92 27.42 -10.63 40.18
C SER A 92 27.76 -9.62 39.07
N TYR A 93 27.36 -8.36 39.23
CA TYR A 93 27.60 -7.32 38.23
C TYR A 93 27.97 -5.98 38.85
N SER A 94 28.75 -5.20 38.10
CA SER A 94 29.13 -3.82 38.40
C SER A 94 28.69 -2.91 37.25
N ILE A 95 28.14 -1.73 37.59
CA ILE A 95 27.73 -0.73 36.59
C ILE A 95 28.73 0.43 36.64
N LEU A 96 29.42 0.66 35.53
CA LEU A 96 30.33 1.78 35.30
C LEU A 96 29.60 2.84 34.48
N GLY A 97 28.98 3.81 35.14
CA GLY A 97 28.18 4.85 34.49
C GLY A 97 28.26 6.20 35.19
N GLY A 98 28.02 7.27 34.43
CA GLY A 98 28.10 8.66 34.91
C GLY A 98 29.48 9.31 34.79
N ASN A 99 29.51 10.62 35.03
CA ASN A 99 30.68 11.48 34.76
C ASN A 99 31.97 11.03 35.47
N SER A 100 31.86 10.42 36.65
CA SER A 100 33.01 9.91 37.42
C SER A 100 33.76 8.78 36.71
N PHE A 101 33.11 8.09 35.77
CA PHE A 101 33.69 7.05 34.92
C PHE A 101 33.92 7.51 33.48
N GLY A 102 33.74 8.81 33.19
CA GLY A 102 33.94 9.40 31.87
C GLY A 102 32.76 9.23 30.90
N PHE A 103 31.56 8.88 31.38
CA PHE A 103 30.35 8.76 30.55
C PHE A 103 29.43 9.97 30.69
N PRO A 104 28.66 10.35 29.64
CA PRO A 104 28.56 9.69 28.34
C PRO A 104 29.75 9.95 27.41
N VAL A 105 30.09 8.98 26.57
CA VAL A 105 31.14 9.10 25.53
C VAL A 105 30.49 9.04 24.15
N THR A 106 30.60 10.10 23.37
CA THR A 106 30.18 10.10 21.95
C THR A 106 31.29 9.50 21.09
N VAL A 107 30.95 8.56 20.22
CA VAL A 107 31.82 7.96 19.20
C VAL A 107 31.25 8.33 17.82
N GLY A 108 31.97 9.15 17.08
CA GLY A 108 31.59 9.62 15.75
C GLY A 108 31.55 8.51 14.69
N ILE A 109 31.02 8.81 13.52
CA ILE A 109 30.89 7.86 12.41
C ILE A 109 32.30 7.41 11.98
N GLY A 110 32.55 6.10 11.96
CA GLY A 110 33.85 5.50 11.63
C GLY A 110 34.93 5.64 12.72
N GLU A 111 34.64 6.35 13.81
CA GLU A 111 35.60 6.62 14.89
C GLU A 111 35.78 5.38 15.79
N GLU A 112 37.00 5.18 16.28
CA GLU A 112 37.33 4.20 17.32
C GLU A 112 37.75 4.93 18.60
N LYS A 113 37.17 4.54 19.74
CA LYS A 113 37.52 5.08 21.06
C LYS A 113 37.82 3.99 22.06
N THR A 114 38.80 4.29 22.91
CA THR A 114 39.14 3.47 24.08
C THR A 114 38.45 4.03 25.32
N LEU A 115 37.76 3.17 26.05
CA LEU A 115 37.13 3.42 27.35
C LEU A 115 37.97 2.77 28.45
N GLY A 116 38.13 3.47 29.56
CA GLY A 116 38.96 3.03 30.69
C GLY A 116 40.39 3.57 30.62
N PRO A 117 41.35 2.98 31.35
CA PRO A 117 41.22 1.73 32.11
C PRO A 117 40.31 1.87 33.35
N PHE A 118 39.50 0.84 33.61
CA PHE A 118 38.66 0.73 34.80
C PHE A 118 39.25 -0.31 35.75
N ASN A 119 39.52 0.08 36.99
CA ASN A 119 40.03 -0.86 38.01
C ASN A 119 38.91 -1.78 38.47
N LEU A 120 39.12 -3.10 38.33
CA LEU A 120 38.16 -4.12 38.74
C LEU A 120 38.82 -5.18 39.61
N PRO A 121 38.09 -5.71 40.63
CA PRO A 121 38.65 -6.64 41.60
C PRO A 121 39.04 -7.99 41.00
N GLU A 122 38.37 -8.41 39.92
CA GLU A 122 38.60 -9.66 39.22
C GLU A 122 38.22 -9.54 37.74
N GLU A 123 38.54 -10.57 36.96
CA GLU A 123 38.32 -10.58 35.51
C GLU A 123 36.82 -10.71 35.17
N PRO A 124 36.28 -9.87 34.27
CA PRO A 124 34.91 -10.02 33.80
C PRO A 124 34.66 -11.35 33.08
N SER A 125 33.49 -11.94 33.29
CA SER A 125 32.97 -13.01 32.43
C SER A 125 32.31 -12.43 31.18
N ASN A 126 31.67 -11.26 31.30
CA ASN A 126 31.01 -10.57 30.20
C ASN A 126 31.03 -9.05 30.39
N VAL A 127 31.05 -8.30 29.29
CA VAL A 127 31.03 -6.83 29.29
C VAL A 127 29.96 -6.34 28.32
N ILE A 128 29.01 -5.55 28.81
CA ILE A 128 27.85 -5.07 28.04
C ILE A 128 27.90 -3.55 28.00
N LEU A 129 27.80 -2.97 26.80
CA LEU A 129 27.76 -1.53 26.58
C LEU A 129 26.31 -1.07 26.44
N ALA A 130 25.95 0.02 27.13
CA ALA A 130 24.69 0.73 26.94
C ALA A 130 24.92 1.89 25.95
N LEU A 131 24.24 1.81 24.80
CA LEU A 131 24.40 2.72 23.67
C LEU A 131 23.10 3.49 23.43
N SER A 132 23.20 4.72 22.91
CA SER A 132 22.06 5.42 22.33
C SER A 132 22.45 6.27 21.14
N THR A 133 21.57 6.38 20.16
CA THR A 133 21.63 7.40 19.10
C THR A 133 20.67 8.56 19.45
N HIS A 134 20.28 9.37 18.47
CA HIS A 134 19.30 10.43 18.65
C HIS A 134 17.91 9.90 19.08
N SER A 135 17.49 8.77 18.53
CA SER A 135 16.15 8.19 18.72
C SER A 135 16.14 6.78 19.32
N ILE A 136 17.27 6.06 19.31
CA ILE A 136 17.33 4.63 19.68
C ILE A 136 18.18 4.44 20.93
N VAL A 137 17.75 3.54 21.82
CA VAL A 137 18.57 3.02 22.93
C VAL A 137 18.78 1.53 22.72
N ALA A 138 20.03 1.09 22.80
CA ALA A 138 20.40 -0.30 22.56
C ALA A 138 21.45 -0.78 23.56
N LYS A 139 21.67 -2.10 23.59
CA LYS A 139 22.78 -2.71 24.32
C LYS A 139 23.53 -3.67 23.41
N THR A 140 24.85 -3.68 23.50
CA THR A 140 25.68 -4.65 22.79
C THR A 140 26.62 -5.36 23.76
N THR A 141 26.97 -6.61 23.45
CA THR A 141 27.93 -7.39 24.23
C THR A 141 29.30 -7.25 23.59
N SER A 142 30.30 -6.86 24.37
CA SER A 142 31.66 -6.66 23.92
C SER A 142 32.45 -7.97 23.95
N SER A 143 33.21 -8.23 22.89
CA SER A 143 33.97 -9.47 22.73
C SER A 143 35.29 -9.42 23.52
N LYS A 144 35.64 -10.50 24.22
CA LYS A 144 36.93 -10.57 24.92
C LYS A 144 38.08 -10.56 23.92
N TYR A 145 38.92 -9.53 24.00
CA TYR A 145 40.18 -9.46 23.28
C TYR A 145 41.18 -10.42 23.90
N THR A 146 41.50 -11.49 23.18
CA THR A 146 42.53 -12.44 23.56
C THR A 146 43.74 -12.21 22.65
N GLU A 147 44.88 -11.82 23.23
CA GLU A 147 46.13 -11.83 22.47
C GLU A 147 46.50 -13.28 22.16
N LEU A 148 46.47 -13.63 20.88
CA LEU A 148 47.00 -14.89 20.40
C LEU A 148 48.53 -14.85 20.51
N ASN A 149 49.07 -15.29 21.66
CA ASN A 149 50.47 -15.70 21.75
C ASN A 149 50.64 -17.06 21.08
N VAL A 150 50.45 -17.06 19.77
CA VAL A 150 50.77 -18.19 18.92
C VAL A 150 52.20 -17.99 18.46
N THR A 151 53.16 -18.61 19.15
CA THR A 151 54.44 -18.96 18.52
C THR A 151 54.24 -20.21 17.67
N ALA A 152 53.26 -20.19 16.76
CA ALA A 152 53.29 -21.08 15.62
C ALA A 152 54.22 -20.40 14.63
N ARG A 153 55.42 -20.95 14.50
CA ARG A 153 56.16 -20.81 13.26
C ARG A 153 55.37 -21.60 12.22
N ILE A 154 54.28 -21.01 11.73
CA ILE A 154 53.72 -21.41 10.44
C ILE A 154 54.90 -21.19 9.49
N PRO A 155 55.40 -22.22 8.81
CA PRO A 155 56.36 -21.99 7.74
C PRO A 155 55.60 -21.25 6.65
N TYR A 156 55.56 -19.92 6.71
CA TYR A 156 55.19 -19.13 5.57
C TYR A 156 56.47 -18.96 4.75
N GLU A 157 56.40 -19.38 3.51
CA GLU A 157 57.42 -19.07 2.53
C GLU A 157 57.07 -17.68 1.99
N ILE A 158 57.96 -16.69 2.19
CA ILE A 158 57.81 -15.40 1.52
C ILE A 158 58.27 -15.61 0.08
N ALA A 159 57.32 -15.75 -0.83
CA ALA A 159 57.56 -15.67 -2.26
C ALA A 159 57.31 -14.24 -2.73
N TYR A 160 58.32 -13.62 -3.35
CA TYR A 160 58.13 -12.34 -4.02
C TYR A 160 57.45 -12.59 -5.38
N LEU A 161 56.33 -11.91 -5.64
CA LEU A 161 55.71 -11.91 -6.96
C LEU A 161 56.67 -11.27 -8.00
N PRO A 162 56.68 -11.75 -9.26
CA PRO A 162 57.49 -11.14 -10.32
C PRO A 162 57.22 -9.64 -10.47
N SER A 163 58.27 -8.86 -10.74
CA SER A 163 58.28 -7.40 -10.71
C SER A 163 57.42 -6.75 -11.82
N PHE A 164 56.14 -6.50 -11.56
CA PHE A 164 55.28 -5.68 -12.44
C PHE A 164 54.35 -4.71 -11.69
N MET A 165 54.52 -4.55 -10.37
CA MET A 165 53.58 -3.79 -9.54
C MET A 165 53.98 -2.31 -9.46
N MET A 166 53.09 -1.42 -9.88
CA MET A 166 53.25 0.03 -9.70
C MET A 166 52.79 0.45 -8.29
N ASN A 167 53.12 1.67 -7.88
CA ASN A 167 52.53 2.26 -6.66
C ASN A 167 51.00 2.25 -6.77
N TYR A 168 50.30 2.11 -5.64
CA TYR A 168 48.82 2.09 -5.52
C TYR A 168 48.09 0.78 -5.92
N THR A 169 48.81 -0.36 -6.00
CA THR A 169 48.19 -1.68 -6.22
C THR A 169 47.07 -2.01 -5.21
N LYS A 170 45.94 -2.53 -5.71
CA LYS A 170 44.84 -3.09 -4.90
C LYS A 170 44.80 -4.60 -5.02
N THR A 171 44.50 -5.29 -3.93
CA THR A 171 44.42 -6.76 -3.93
C THR A 171 43.23 -7.25 -3.12
N THR A 172 42.59 -8.32 -3.58
CA THR A 172 41.61 -9.06 -2.79
C THR A 172 41.85 -10.56 -2.94
N LEU A 173 41.61 -11.30 -1.86
CA LEU A 173 41.56 -12.76 -1.93
C LEU A 173 40.19 -13.17 -2.44
N GLY A 174 40.15 -14.13 -3.37
CA GLY A 174 38.90 -14.70 -3.85
C GLY A 174 39.13 -16.06 -4.48
N ARG A 175 38.17 -16.48 -5.30
CA ARG A 175 38.26 -17.71 -6.08
C ARG A 175 37.79 -17.45 -7.49
N ILE A 176 38.45 -18.07 -8.45
CA ILE A 176 37.87 -18.20 -9.79
C ILE A 176 36.78 -19.26 -9.70
N VAL A 177 35.54 -18.86 -9.97
CA VAL A 177 34.43 -19.79 -10.11
C VAL A 177 34.26 -20.15 -11.58
N LYS A 178 33.93 -21.40 -11.88
CA LYS A 178 33.38 -21.77 -13.18
C LYS A 178 31.87 -21.79 -13.06
N GLU A 179 31.19 -21.04 -13.92
CA GLU A 179 29.74 -21.19 -14.10
C GLU A 179 29.50 -22.34 -15.09
N ASP A 180 28.60 -23.23 -14.74
CA ASP A 180 28.16 -24.32 -15.61
C ASP A 180 26.65 -24.54 -15.47
N ASN A 181 26.08 -25.34 -16.37
CA ASN A 181 24.65 -25.68 -16.37
C ASN A 181 24.46 -27.16 -16.11
N ALA A 182 23.58 -27.48 -15.17
CA ALA A 182 23.23 -28.86 -14.90
C ALA A 182 22.41 -29.40 -16.08
N SER A 183 22.68 -30.64 -16.47
CA SER A 183 21.94 -31.29 -17.55
C SER A 183 20.64 -31.87 -17.02
N ILE A 184 19.54 -31.73 -17.76
CA ILE A 184 18.28 -32.39 -17.39
C ILE A 184 18.43 -33.89 -17.63
N SER A 185 18.29 -34.68 -16.56
CA SER A 185 18.42 -36.13 -16.60
C SER A 185 17.08 -36.83 -16.82
N SER A 186 15.99 -36.22 -16.34
CA SER A 186 14.63 -36.67 -16.65
C SER A 186 13.61 -35.56 -16.42
N ILE A 187 12.50 -35.66 -17.16
CA ILE A 187 11.27 -34.91 -16.93
C ILE A 187 10.12 -35.91 -16.79
N GLN A 188 9.32 -35.77 -15.73
CA GLN A 188 8.22 -36.68 -15.42
C GLN A 188 6.94 -35.89 -15.17
N VAL A 189 5.85 -36.31 -15.82
CA VAL A 189 4.49 -35.86 -15.52
C VAL A 189 3.87 -36.83 -14.53
N LEU A 190 3.45 -36.34 -13.38
CA LEU A 190 2.86 -37.16 -12.32
C LEU A 190 1.32 -37.11 -12.36
N PRO A 191 0.62 -38.19 -12.00
CA PRO A 191 -0.83 -38.15 -11.82
C PRO A 191 -1.27 -37.05 -10.82
N PRO A 192 -2.44 -36.42 -11.03
CA PRO A 192 -3.45 -36.75 -12.04
C PRO A 192 -3.14 -36.20 -13.45
N SER A 193 -2.06 -35.46 -13.62
CA SER A 193 -1.70 -34.75 -14.84
C SER A 193 -1.38 -35.69 -16.00
N GLN A 194 -1.56 -35.19 -17.23
CA GLN A 194 -1.32 -35.93 -18.46
C GLN A 194 -0.33 -35.17 -19.35
N TRP A 195 0.67 -35.87 -19.85
CA TRP A 195 1.57 -35.30 -20.86
C TRP A 195 0.78 -34.98 -22.14
N LEU A 196 0.94 -33.77 -22.67
CA LEU A 196 0.25 -33.31 -23.87
C LEU A 196 1.18 -33.29 -25.09
N SER A 197 2.32 -32.59 -25.00
CA SER A 197 3.30 -32.49 -26.10
C SER A 197 4.67 -31.98 -25.60
N GLY A 198 5.66 -31.96 -26.50
CA GLY A 198 7.02 -31.50 -26.22
C GLY A 198 7.92 -32.60 -25.67
N ASP A 199 9.22 -32.35 -25.68
CA ASP A 199 10.25 -33.26 -25.17
C ASP A 199 11.31 -32.48 -24.36
N VAL A 200 12.42 -33.12 -23.99
CA VAL A 200 13.45 -32.45 -23.19
C VAL A 200 14.05 -31.23 -23.87
N ASN A 201 14.09 -31.17 -25.21
CA ASN A 201 14.62 -30.02 -25.94
C ASN A 201 13.71 -28.80 -25.81
N SER A 202 12.41 -29.02 -25.57
CA SER A 202 11.39 -28.00 -25.34
C SER A 202 11.54 -27.25 -24.00
N VAL A 203 12.58 -27.54 -23.21
CA VAL A 203 12.87 -26.82 -21.96
C VAL A 203 14.32 -26.35 -21.85
N LEU A 204 15.13 -26.53 -22.90
CA LEU A 204 16.57 -26.22 -22.86
C LEU A 204 16.88 -24.78 -23.28
N TYR A 205 16.03 -24.17 -24.10
CA TYR A 205 16.24 -22.86 -24.69
C TYR A 205 14.97 -22.05 -24.59
N ASP A 206 15.12 -20.75 -24.36
CA ASP A 206 14.05 -19.76 -24.55
C ASP A 206 13.85 -19.59 -26.06
N ASP A 207 12.98 -20.42 -26.63
CA ASP A 207 12.73 -20.51 -28.07
C ASP A 207 11.24 -20.63 -28.44
N ASN A 208 10.35 -20.49 -27.46
CA ASN A 208 8.89 -20.64 -27.58
C ASN A 208 8.46 -22.05 -28.05
N VAL A 209 9.27 -23.08 -27.80
CA VAL A 209 8.91 -24.48 -28.00
C VAL A 209 8.64 -25.12 -26.65
N TYR A 210 7.37 -25.24 -26.29
CA TYR A 210 7.00 -25.64 -24.92
C TYR A 210 6.89 -27.15 -24.67
N TYR A 211 7.30 -27.57 -23.47
CA TYR A 211 6.86 -28.84 -22.86
C TYR A 211 5.50 -28.65 -22.19
N ARG A 212 4.48 -29.33 -22.72
CA ARG A 212 3.07 -29.05 -22.39
C ARG A 212 2.44 -30.19 -21.61
N VAL A 213 1.76 -29.83 -20.54
CA VAL A 213 1.13 -30.75 -19.58
C VAL A 213 -0.31 -30.34 -19.36
N LEU A 214 -1.22 -31.26 -19.65
CA LEU A 214 -2.65 -31.10 -19.41
C LEU A 214 -2.95 -31.41 -17.94
N ALA A 215 -3.71 -30.52 -17.29
CA ALA A 215 -4.13 -30.73 -15.92
C ALA A 215 -5.09 -31.92 -15.80
N GLY A 216 -4.99 -32.67 -14.70
CA GLY A 216 -5.96 -33.69 -14.31
C GLY A 216 -6.68 -33.28 -13.03
N THR A 217 -7.82 -33.89 -12.74
CA THR A 217 -8.59 -33.59 -11.53
C THR A 217 -8.16 -34.44 -10.34
N ASP A 218 -8.16 -33.82 -9.17
CA ASP A 218 -8.04 -34.51 -7.88
C ASP A 218 -8.88 -33.74 -6.84
N VAL A 219 -8.92 -34.27 -5.62
CA VAL A 219 -9.56 -33.61 -4.47
C VAL A 219 -9.05 -32.17 -4.38
N GLY A 220 -9.99 -31.22 -4.40
CA GLY A 220 -9.67 -29.80 -4.37
C GLY A 220 -8.83 -29.44 -3.15
N LEU A 221 -7.87 -28.54 -3.34
CA LEU A 221 -7.15 -27.89 -2.24
C LEU A 221 -8.17 -27.33 -1.25
N LEU A 222 -9.17 -26.63 -1.76
CA LEU A 222 -10.37 -26.23 -1.03
C LEU A 222 -11.43 -27.29 -1.33
N ARG A 223 -11.86 -28.04 -0.31
CA ARG A 223 -12.64 -29.28 -0.49
C ARG A 223 -14.10 -29.04 -0.87
N TYR A 224 -14.61 -27.86 -0.59
CA TYR A 224 -16.01 -27.51 -0.75
C TYR A 224 -16.16 -26.24 -1.57
N LYS A 225 -17.24 -26.20 -2.36
CA LYS A 225 -17.67 -25.00 -3.05
C LYS A 225 -19.16 -24.74 -2.82
N THR A 226 -19.57 -23.48 -2.88
CA THR A 226 -20.98 -23.08 -2.83
C THR A 226 -21.24 -22.07 -3.92
N PRO A 227 -22.12 -22.36 -4.90
CA PRO A 227 -22.48 -21.41 -5.94
C PRO A 227 -23.34 -20.28 -5.37
N ILE A 228 -23.11 -19.08 -5.88
CA ILE A 228 -23.84 -17.86 -5.52
C ILE A 228 -24.31 -17.22 -6.81
N THR A 229 -25.62 -17.20 -7.02
CA THR A 229 -26.25 -16.63 -8.21
C THR A 229 -26.66 -15.20 -7.94
N ILE A 230 -26.22 -14.29 -8.81
CA ILE A 230 -26.52 -12.87 -8.77
C ILE A 230 -27.32 -12.51 -10.01
N SER A 231 -28.58 -12.15 -9.84
CA SER A 231 -29.51 -11.86 -10.92
C SER A 231 -29.67 -10.36 -11.14
N ASN A 232 -29.45 -9.92 -12.38
CA ASN A 232 -29.67 -8.55 -12.83
C ASN A 232 -30.94 -8.47 -13.67
N SER A 233 -31.95 -7.75 -13.17
CA SER A 233 -33.22 -7.53 -13.88
C SER A 233 -33.19 -6.35 -14.86
N LEU A 234 -32.10 -5.59 -14.89
CA LEU A 234 -31.96 -4.38 -15.71
C LEU A 234 -31.56 -4.71 -17.14
N ASN A 235 -31.80 -3.78 -18.05
CA ASN A 235 -31.46 -3.91 -19.48
C ASN A 235 -30.05 -3.42 -19.82
N PHE A 236 -29.21 -3.16 -18.82
CA PHE A 236 -27.80 -2.82 -18.97
C PHE A 236 -26.92 -3.66 -18.06
N GLU A 237 -25.66 -3.82 -18.44
CA GLU A 237 -24.65 -4.54 -17.68
C GLU A 237 -24.24 -3.76 -16.43
N ILE A 238 -24.11 -4.46 -15.31
CA ILE A 238 -23.59 -3.89 -14.06
C ILE A 238 -22.15 -4.37 -13.90
N THR A 239 -21.21 -3.44 -13.91
CA THR A 239 -19.78 -3.72 -13.71
C THR A 239 -19.30 -3.33 -12.31
N ASP A 240 -18.23 -3.98 -11.85
CA ASP A 240 -17.51 -3.69 -10.60
C ASP A 240 -18.42 -3.55 -9.37
N TYR A 241 -19.37 -4.47 -9.23
CA TYR A 241 -20.45 -4.38 -8.25
C TYR A 241 -20.09 -5.07 -6.94
N GLN A 242 -20.25 -4.38 -5.81
CA GLN A 242 -20.03 -4.96 -4.48
C GLN A 242 -21.28 -5.72 -4.03
N VAL A 243 -21.16 -7.05 -4.02
CA VAL A 243 -22.20 -8.00 -3.60
C VAL A 243 -22.00 -8.35 -2.13
N ARG A 244 -23.07 -8.25 -1.34
CA ARG A 244 -23.08 -8.63 0.08
C ARG A 244 -23.52 -10.07 0.24
N ILE A 245 -22.62 -10.92 0.73
CA ILE A 245 -22.86 -12.33 1.08
C ILE A 245 -23.06 -12.44 2.58
N VAL A 246 -24.12 -13.14 2.99
CA VAL A 246 -24.42 -13.41 4.39
C VAL A 246 -24.41 -14.91 4.62
N LEU A 247 -23.53 -15.36 5.51
CA LEU A 247 -23.53 -16.73 5.99
C LEU A 247 -24.23 -16.77 7.33
N ASP A 248 -25.26 -17.60 7.46
CA ASP A 248 -26.05 -17.75 8.68
C ASP A 248 -25.94 -19.17 9.25
N ASN A 249 -26.90 -19.57 10.09
CA ASN A 249 -26.92 -20.90 10.70
C ASN A 249 -27.16 -22.05 9.70
N THR A 250 -27.50 -21.76 8.45
CA THR A 250 -27.65 -22.77 7.38
C THR A 250 -26.32 -23.14 6.73
N PHE A 251 -25.27 -22.31 6.91
CA PHE A 251 -23.94 -22.56 6.37
C PHE A 251 -23.21 -23.68 7.15
N PRO A 252 -22.48 -24.60 6.48
CA PRO A 252 -21.72 -25.68 7.13
C PRO A 252 -20.43 -25.19 7.82
N TRP A 253 -20.59 -24.52 8.97
CA TRP A 253 -19.48 -23.92 9.72
C TRP A 253 -18.35 -24.88 10.15
N ASN A 254 -18.63 -26.18 10.23
CA ASN A 254 -17.62 -27.19 10.57
C ASN A 254 -16.64 -27.49 9.42
N HIS A 255 -16.88 -26.93 8.23
CA HIS A 255 -16.03 -27.08 7.04
C HIS A 255 -15.14 -25.86 6.76
N VAL A 256 -15.23 -24.81 7.58
CA VAL A 256 -14.42 -23.58 7.43
C VAL A 256 -13.57 -23.37 8.69
N ASN A 257 -12.45 -22.68 8.56
CA ASN A 257 -11.66 -22.27 9.72
C ASN A 257 -12.46 -21.35 10.66
N PRO A 258 -12.20 -21.39 11.98
CA PRO A 258 -12.90 -20.54 12.95
C PRO A 258 -12.79 -19.03 12.69
N ASP A 259 -11.83 -18.59 11.90
CA ASP A 259 -11.58 -17.20 11.49
C ASP A 259 -11.92 -16.92 10.01
N GLY A 260 -12.36 -17.91 9.24
CA GLY A 260 -12.68 -17.78 7.81
C GLY A 260 -11.46 -17.66 6.89
N SER A 261 -10.24 -17.91 7.39
CA SER A 261 -8.98 -17.74 6.65
C SER A 261 -8.88 -18.59 5.38
N ASP A 262 -9.63 -19.68 5.29
CA ASP A 262 -9.66 -20.60 4.15
C ASP A 262 -10.71 -20.26 3.09
N ILE A 263 -11.45 -19.16 3.22
CA ILE A 263 -12.46 -18.73 2.23
C ILE A 263 -11.82 -18.08 1.01
N ARG A 264 -12.22 -18.50 -0.20
CA ARG A 264 -11.93 -17.80 -1.46
C ARG A 264 -13.21 -17.58 -2.26
N PHE A 265 -13.19 -16.59 -3.14
CA PHE A 265 -14.24 -16.40 -4.14
C PHE A 265 -13.63 -16.45 -5.54
N VAL A 266 -14.29 -17.15 -6.44
CA VAL A 266 -13.93 -17.19 -7.86
C VAL A 266 -15.16 -16.97 -8.75
N ASP A 267 -14.96 -16.46 -9.95
CA ASP A 267 -16.00 -16.42 -10.97
C ASP A 267 -16.22 -17.79 -11.62
N SER A 268 -17.11 -17.86 -12.62
CA SER A 268 -17.40 -19.11 -13.34
C SER A 268 -16.25 -19.63 -14.20
N ASN A 269 -15.22 -18.81 -14.44
CA ASN A 269 -14.03 -19.16 -15.19
C ASN A 269 -12.86 -19.53 -14.26
N GLY A 270 -13.04 -19.49 -12.94
CA GLY A 270 -11.99 -19.79 -11.95
C GLY A 270 -11.08 -18.61 -11.62
N LYS A 271 -11.41 -17.38 -12.01
CA LYS A 271 -10.65 -16.17 -11.65
C LYS A 271 -11.01 -15.72 -10.24
N PHE A 272 -10.03 -15.38 -9.41
CA PHE A 272 -10.26 -14.89 -8.04
C PHE A 272 -10.95 -13.54 -8.02
N LEU A 273 -11.87 -13.40 -7.08
CA LEU A 273 -12.64 -12.18 -6.85
C LEU A 273 -12.21 -11.52 -5.55
N PRO A 274 -11.88 -10.21 -5.56
CA PRO A 274 -11.60 -9.46 -4.34
C PRO A 274 -12.76 -9.52 -3.36
N PHE A 275 -12.46 -9.80 -2.10
CA PHE A 275 -13.46 -9.89 -1.05
C PHE A 275 -12.98 -9.35 0.30
N TYR A 276 -13.92 -8.92 1.12
CA TYR A 276 -13.66 -8.42 2.47
C TYR A 276 -14.64 -9.02 3.47
N ILE A 277 -14.11 -9.68 4.51
CA ILE A 277 -14.91 -10.19 5.63
C ILE A 277 -15.22 -9.02 6.57
N ALA A 278 -16.40 -8.44 6.43
CA ALA A 278 -16.83 -7.29 7.24
C ALA A 278 -17.25 -7.67 8.67
N TYR A 279 -17.72 -8.90 8.85
CA TYR A 279 -18.09 -9.42 10.16
C TYR A 279 -17.95 -10.93 10.19
N TRP A 280 -17.43 -11.45 11.29
CA TRP A 280 -17.24 -12.88 11.48
C TRP A 280 -17.57 -13.31 12.90
N ASN A 281 -18.64 -14.08 13.06
CA ASN A 281 -19.04 -14.74 14.29
C ASN A 281 -19.30 -16.21 14.00
N TYR A 282 -18.25 -17.01 14.19
CA TYR A 282 -18.21 -18.43 13.86
C TYR A 282 -19.44 -19.19 14.39
N GLY A 283 -20.08 -19.95 13.51
CA GLY A 283 -21.27 -20.75 13.82
C GLY A 283 -22.59 -19.96 13.87
N LYS A 284 -22.56 -18.64 13.67
CA LYS A 284 -23.74 -17.77 13.83
C LYS A 284 -24.00 -16.89 12.63
N LEU A 285 -23.03 -16.04 12.28
CA LEU A 285 -23.21 -15.02 11.26
C LEU A 285 -21.84 -14.57 10.72
N ALA A 286 -21.70 -14.54 9.41
CA ALA A 286 -20.64 -13.79 8.74
C ALA A 286 -21.23 -12.90 7.65
N VAL A 287 -20.58 -11.76 7.43
CA VAL A 287 -20.90 -10.83 6.34
C VAL A 287 -19.63 -10.61 5.54
N ILE A 288 -19.72 -10.89 4.24
CA ILE A 288 -18.61 -10.81 3.31
C ILE A 288 -19.04 -9.96 2.12
N TRP A 289 -18.19 -9.03 1.71
CA TRP A 289 -18.38 -8.27 0.48
C TRP A 289 -17.50 -8.84 -0.60
N VAL A 290 -18.05 -9.05 -1.79
CA VAL A 290 -17.31 -9.57 -2.95
C VAL A 290 -17.50 -8.60 -4.11
N LYS A 291 -16.40 -8.18 -4.74
CA LYS A 291 -16.46 -7.34 -5.94
C LYS A 291 -16.62 -8.22 -7.17
N VAL A 292 -17.76 -8.08 -7.85
CA VAL A 292 -18.11 -8.87 -9.04
C VAL A 292 -17.87 -8.01 -10.30
N PRO A 293 -16.98 -8.42 -11.23
CA PRO A 293 -16.56 -7.59 -12.36
C PRO A 293 -17.69 -7.26 -13.34
N SER A 294 -18.59 -8.22 -13.61
CA SER A 294 -19.69 -8.04 -14.56
C SER A 294 -20.91 -8.90 -14.20
N ILE A 295 -22.09 -8.29 -14.33
CA ILE A 295 -23.40 -8.93 -14.23
C ILE A 295 -24.21 -8.54 -15.48
N PRO A 296 -24.36 -9.44 -16.47
CA PRO A 296 -24.98 -9.11 -17.74
C PRO A 296 -26.46 -8.67 -17.62
N PRO A 297 -26.98 -7.88 -18.58
CA PRO A 297 -28.36 -7.42 -18.56
C PRO A 297 -29.36 -8.57 -18.66
N GLN A 298 -30.45 -8.49 -17.89
CA GLN A 298 -31.56 -9.45 -17.89
C GLN A 298 -31.11 -10.91 -17.72
N ALA A 299 -29.99 -11.12 -17.02
CA ALA A 299 -29.33 -12.40 -16.87
C ALA A 299 -28.84 -12.58 -15.42
N SER A 300 -28.14 -13.67 -15.18
CA SER A 300 -27.48 -13.93 -13.90
C SER A 300 -26.03 -14.32 -14.09
N THR A 301 -25.18 -13.90 -13.16
CA THR A 301 -23.80 -14.37 -13.03
C THR A 301 -23.73 -15.32 -11.84
N THR A 302 -22.96 -16.39 -11.96
CA THR A 302 -22.66 -17.28 -10.83
C THR A 302 -21.20 -17.11 -10.44
N ILE A 303 -20.97 -16.86 -9.15
CA ILE A 303 -19.66 -16.92 -8.51
C ILE A 303 -19.64 -18.10 -7.55
N TYR A 304 -18.47 -18.56 -7.15
CA TYR A 304 -18.32 -19.68 -6.21
C TYR A 304 -17.53 -19.24 -4.99
N MET A 305 -18.04 -19.59 -3.82
CA MET A 305 -17.29 -19.52 -2.57
C MET A 305 -16.60 -20.88 -2.34
N LEU A 306 -15.28 -20.90 -2.19
CA LEU A 306 -14.45 -22.08 -1.97
C LEU A 306 -13.91 -22.09 -0.52
N TYR A 307 -13.88 -23.24 0.13
CA TYR A 307 -13.40 -23.42 1.52
C TYR A 307 -13.07 -24.89 1.83
N GLY A 308 -12.61 -25.21 3.03
CA GLY A 308 -12.36 -26.60 3.45
C GLY A 308 -10.90 -27.00 3.58
N ASN A 309 -9.99 -26.03 3.75
CA ASN A 309 -8.57 -26.31 3.92
C ASN A 309 -7.98 -25.56 5.10
N PRO A 310 -7.76 -26.22 6.25
CA PRO A 310 -7.26 -25.54 7.43
C PRO A 310 -5.81 -25.05 7.31
N ASN A 311 -5.06 -25.53 6.32
CA ASN A 311 -3.64 -25.22 6.14
C ASN A 311 -3.37 -24.29 4.95
N ILE A 312 -4.41 -23.75 4.31
CA ILE A 312 -4.20 -22.81 3.20
C ILE A 312 -3.86 -21.42 3.74
N GLU A 313 -2.81 -20.82 3.19
CA GLU A 313 -2.41 -19.45 3.53
C GLU A 313 -3.54 -18.47 3.17
N PRO A 314 -3.98 -17.59 4.09
CA PRO A 314 -5.11 -16.70 3.87
C PRO A 314 -4.87 -15.75 2.68
N LEU A 315 -5.92 -15.52 1.88
CA LEU A 315 -5.92 -14.50 0.86
C LEU A 315 -6.60 -13.25 1.41
N THR A 316 -5.88 -12.15 1.46
CA THR A 316 -6.36 -10.90 2.05
C THR A 316 -6.43 -9.81 0.99
N TYR A 317 -7.57 -9.13 0.93
CA TYR A 317 -7.76 -7.92 0.13
C TYR A 317 -8.00 -6.72 1.05
N THR A 318 -7.61 -5.56 0.57
CA THR A 318 -7.86 -4.25 1.17
C THR A 318 -9.25 -3.74 0.78
N LEU A 319 -9.87 -2.91 1.61
CA LEU A 319 -11.18 -2.33 1.28
C LEU A 319 -11.18 -1.55 -0.04
N ASP A 320 -10.05 -0.94 -0.43
CA ASP A 320 -9.89 -0.16 -1.65
C ASP A 320 -9.93 -1.02 -2.93
N GLU A 321 -9.65 -2.33 -2.80
CA GLU A 321 -9.80 -3.30 -3.91
C GLU A 321 -11.27 -3.69 -4.11
N ILE A 322 -12.11 -3.59 -3.07
CA ILE A 322 -13.52 -3.94 -3.11
C ILE A 322 -14.39 -2.72 -3.42
N PHE A 323 -14.18 -1.60 -2.72
CA PHE A 323 -15.03 -0.41 -2.74
C PHE A 323 -14.32 0.77 -3.40
N GLU A 324 -15.11 1.68 -3.97
CA GLU A 324 -14.62 3.03 -4.25
C GLU A 324 -14.62 3.86 -2.96
N PHE A 325 -14.10 5.08 -3.00
CA PHE A 325 -14.15 5.97 -1.85
C PHE A 325 -14.44 7.42 -2.27
N MET A 326 -15.01 8.19 -1.34
CA MET A 326 -14.97 9.65 -1.37
C MET A 326 -13.99 10.13 -0.29
N GLU A 327 -13.36 11.26 -0.57
CA GLU A 327 -12.55 11.99 0.39
C GLU A 327 -13.27 13.27 0.80
N VAL A 328 -13.19 13.60 2.08
CA VAL A 328 -13.69 14.86 2.61
C VAL A 328 -12.67 15.42 3.60
N ARG A 329 -12.37 16.71 3.52
CA ARG A 329 -11.44 17.34 4.45
C ARG A 329 -11.67 18.84 4.52
N THR A 330 -11.49 19.39 5.72
CA THR A 330 -11.34 20.83 5.92
C THR A 330 -9.86 21.21 5.80
N ILE A 331 -9.57 22.13 4.89
CA ILE A 331 -8.23 22.66 4.62
C ILE A 331 -8.20 24.15 4.86
N THR A 332 -7.04 24.67 5.24
CA THR A 332 -6.76 26.10 5.30
C THR A 332 -6.13 26.52 3.99
N VAL A 333 -6.82 27.36 3.21
CA VAL A 333 -6.22 27.99 2.04
C VAL A 333 -5.45 29.23 2.52
N PRO A 334 -4.14 29.35 2.23
CA PRO A 334 -3.33 30.46 2.72
C PRO A 334 -3.80 31.83 2.22
N GLU A 335 -3.30 32.89 2.87
CA GLU A 335 -3.40 34.26 2.37
C GLU A 335 -2.62 34.40 1.05
N GLN A 336 -3.18 35.13 0.10
CA GLN A 336 -2.54 35.39 -1.18
C GLN A 336 -1.45 36.47 -1.02
N SER A 337 -0.24 36.18 -1.50
CA SER A 337 0.88 37.11 -1.54
C SER A 337 0.83 38.06 -2.75
N TYR A 338 0.09 37.68 -3.79
CA TYR A 338 -0.15 38.46 -4.99
C TYR A 338 -1.48 38.08 -5.64
N ALA A 339 -2.03 38.99 -6.45
CA ALA A 339 -3.30 38.80 -7.12
C ALA A 339 -3.32 37.52 -7.98
N GLY A 340 -4.32 36.68 -7.77
CA GLY A 340 -4.52 35.46 -8.57
C GLY A 340 -3.62 34.27 -8.20
N GLU A 341 -3.00 34.27 -7.02
CA GLU A 341 -2.22 33.13 -6.52
C GLU A 341 -3.09 31.87 -6.34
N TRP A 342 -2.50 30.69 -6.65
CA TRP A 342 -3.14 29.38 -6.58
C TRP A 342 -2.38 28.46 -5.62
N PHE A 343 -3.11 27.63 -4.89
CA PHE A 343 -2.54 26.69 -3.93
C PHE A 343 -2.87 25.25 -4.32
N TRP A 344 -1.85 24.39 -4.37
CA TRP A 344 -2.02 22.96 -4.63
C TRP A 344 -2.31 22.21 -3.32
N PHE A 345 -3.33 21.35 -3.34
CA PHE A 345 -3.62 20.42 -2.26
C PHE A 345 -3.63 18.99 -2.77
N ASN A 346 -2.88 18.12 -2.08
CA ASN A 346 -2.92 16.68 -2.32
C ASN A 346 -4.14 16.06 -1.63
N PHE A 347 -4.79 15.13 -2.32
CA PHE A 347 -5.65 14.16 -1.67
C PHE A 347 -4.84 13.29 -0.71
N LEU A 348 -5.49 12.75 0.32
CA LEU A 348 -4.88 11.77 1.22
C LEU A 348 -4.75 10.39 0.55
N ASN A 349 -5.59 10.11 -0.44
CA ASN A 349 -5.63 8.87 -1.19
C ASN A 349 -5.68 9.17 -2.69
N GLU A 350 -4.99 8.36 -3.50
CA GLU A 350 -5.05 8.48 -4.95
C GLU A 350 -6.35 7.89 -5.50
N PHE A 351 -7.04 8.65 -6.34
CA PHE A 351 -8.23 8.20 -7.06
C PHE A 351 -7.87 7.46 -8.34
N LYS A 352 -8.74 6.55 -8.80
CA LYS A 352 -8.56 5.86 -10.09
C LYS A 352 -8.71 6.80 -11.29
N GLU A 353 -9.58 7.79 -11.16
CA GLU A 353 -9.87 8.82 -12.16
C GLU A 353 -10.07 10.17 -11.45
N PRO A 354 -9.84 11.32 -12.12
CA PRO A 354 -10.05 12.63 -11.51
C PRO A 354 -11.47 12.81 -10.94
N PRO A 355 -11.63 13.04 -9.62
CA PRO A 355 -12.95 13.11 -8.98
C PRO A 355 -13.69 14.41 -9.31
N VAL A 356 -14.98 14.48 -8.94
CA VAL A 356 -15.71 15.75 -8.77
C VAL A 356 -15.28 16.37 -7.45
N VAL A 357 -14.91 17.65 -7.46
CA VAL A 357 -14.53 18.40 -6.25
C VAL A 357 -15.51 19.53 -5.99
N ILE A 358 -16.09 19.59 -4.79
CA ILE A 358 -16.93 20.70 -4.32
C ILE A 358 -16.31 21.28 -3.04
N ALA A 359 -16.09 22.59 -3.02
CA ALA A 359 -15.50 23.34 -1.92
C ALA A 359 -16.18 24.71 -1.76
N GLU A 360 -17.21 24.78 -0.90
CA GLU A 360 -17.90 26.01 -0.49
C GLU A 360 -18.77 25.69 0.75
N PRO A 361 -18.96 26.61 1.72
CA PRO A 361 -18.42 27.97 1.80
C PRO A 361 -17.08 28.05 2.54
N ASP A 362 -16.55 29.27 2.67
CA ASP A 362 -15.57 29.60 3.71
C ASP A 362 -16.13 29.28 5.10
N LEU A 363 -15.23 28.92 6.02
CA LEU A 363 -15.57 28.54 7.39
C LEU A 363 -15.05 29.56 8.41
N THR A 364 -14.17 30.47 7.99
CA THR A 364 -13.42 31.36 8.90
C THR A 364 -13.51 32.86 8.63
N PHE A 365 -14.26 33.42 7.69
CA PHE A 365 -14.46 34.89 7.48
C PHE A 365 -13.38 35.85 8.06
N ASN A 366 -12.11 35.59 7.77
CA ASN A 366 -10.95 36.40 8.14
C ASN A 366 -10.82 37.63 7.23
N GLY A 367 -11.18 37.49 5.95
CA GLY A 367 -11.32 38.59 5.00
C GLY A 367 -12.79 38.99 4.82
N GLY A 368 -13.05 40.29 4.89
CA GLY A 368 -14.41 40.84 4.80
C GLY A 368 -14.91 41.07 3.37
N GLN A 369 -14.02 40.95 2.38
CA GLN A 369 -14.29 41.08 0.96
C GLN A 369 -15.03 39.85 0.45
N GLU A 370 -15.78 40.03 -0.64
CA GLU A 370 -16.50 38.95 -1.30
C GLU A 370 -15.54 37.99 -1.99
N LEU A 371 -15.77 36.68 -1.87
CA LEU A 371 -14.92 35.67 -2.50
C LEU A 371 -15.72 34.48 -3.04
N ARG A 372 -15.18 33.81 -4.05
CA ARG A 372 -15.58 32.45 -4.44
C ARG A 372 -14.38 31.54 -4.56
N TRP A 373 -14.57 30.29 -4.15
CA TRP A 373 -13.58 29.24 -4.32
C TRP A 373 -13.53 28.80 -5.78
N ARG A 374 -12.36 28.91 -6.40
CA ARG A 374 -12.12 28.45 -7.77
C ARG A 374 -11.21 27.25 -7.78
N LEU A 375 -11.47 26.32 -8.69
CA LEU A 375 -10.76 25.06 -8.86
C LEU A 375 -10.13 24.98 -10.26
N LYS A 376 -8.98 24.32 -10.37
CA LYS A 376 -8.40 23.92 -11.66
C LYS A 376 -7.48 22.71 -11.51
N ASP A 377 -7.16 22.10 -12.66
CA ASP A 377 -6.22 20.98 -12.80
C ASP A 377 -6.47 19.88 -11.75
N ILE A 378 -7.72 19.46 -11.58
CA ILE A 378 -8.10 18.34 -10.72
C ILE A 378 -7.54 17.06 -11.36
N SER A 379 -6.62 16.40 -10.66
CA SER A 379 -6.00 15.13 -11.05
C SER A 379 -6.48 13.98 -10.16
N THR A 380 -5.88 12.80 -10.30
CA THR A 380 -6.10 11.66 -9.38
C THR A 380 -5.49 11.87 -8.00
N SER A 381 -4.54 12.80 -7.86
CA SER A 381 -3.73 12.99 -6.64
C SER A 381 -3.96 14.33 -5.94
N GLY A 382 -4.62 15.29 -6.58
CA GLY A 382 -4.91 16.59 -5.97
C GLY A 382 -5.58 17.58 -6.92
N PHE A 383 -5.62 18.84 -6.49
CA PHE A 383 -6.20 19.94 -7.27
C PHE A 383 -5.62 21.29 -6.82
N TYR A 384 -5.72 22.30 -7.70
CA TYR A 384 -5.49 23.69 -7.32
C TYR A 384 -6.79 24.35 -6.86
N ILE A 385 -6.69 25.12 -5.78
CA ILE A 385 -7.76 25.98 -5.27
C ILE A 385 -7.25 27.40 -5.05
N ARG A 386 -8.14 28.38 -5.19
CA ARG A 386 -7.90 29.76 -4.72
C ARG A 386 -9.17 30.46 -4.28
N GLN A 387 -9.00 31.46 -3.42
CA GLN A 387 -9.94 32.55 -3.22
C GLN A 387 -9.86 33.47 -4.44
N GLN A 388 -11.00 33.75 -5.08
CA GLN A 388 -11.10 34.76 -6.12
C GLN A 388 -12.05 35.85 -5.64
N GLU A 389 -11.62 37.10 -5.69
CA GLU A 389 -12.47 38.26 -5.43
C GLU A 389 -13.09 38.82 -6.73
N PRO A 390 -14.19 39.59 -6.67
CA PRO A 390 -14.77 40.26 -7.82
C PRO A 390 -13.82 41.29 -8.44
N SER A 391 -14.04 41.65 -9.71
CA SER A 391 -13.09 42.49 -10.46
C SER A 391 -12.93 43.94 -9.96
N ASN A 392 -13.75 44.39 -9.01
CA ASN A 392 -13.64 45.71 -8.36
C ASN A 392 -12.79 45.67 -7.08
N ARG A 393 -12.21 44.51 -6.74
CA ARG A 393 -11.24 44.30 -5.66
C ARG A 393 -9.82 44.12 -6.22
N ASP A 394 -8.84 43.83 -5.36
CA ASP A 394 -7.45 43.61 -5.74
C ASP A 394 -7.10 42.12 -6.00
N ASP A 395 -8.06 41.20 -5.78
CA ASP A 395 -7.91 39.75 -5.97
C ASP A 395 -6.85 39.15 -5.04
N ILE A 396 -6.70 39.77 -3.85
CA ILE A 396 -5.85 39.33 -2.73
C ILE A 396 -6.73 39.13 -1.50
N HIS A 397 -6.90 37.88 -1.08
CA HIS A 397 -7.72 37.54 0.07
C HIS A 397 -6.91 36.99 1.24
N ALA A 398 -7.39 37.26 2.46
CA ALA A 398 -6.91 36.63 3.69
C ALA A 398 -7.09 35.11 3.66
N SER A 399 -6.31 34.41 4.48
CA SER A 399 -6.42 32.96 4.64
C SER A 399 -7.81 32.55 5.14
N GLU A 400 -8.37 31.48 4.59
CA GLU A 400 -9.68 30.96 4.98
C GLU A 400 -9.69 29.43 4.99
N ASP A 401 -10.44 28.85 5.93
CA ASP A 401 -10.74 27.42 5.96
C ASP A 401 -11.92 27.11 5.04
N VAL A 402 -11.85 25.96 4.36
CA VAL A 402 -12.91 25.43 3.50
C VAL A 402 -12.93 23.90 3.60
N THR A 403 -14.13 23.32 3.58
CA THR A 403 -14.26 21.87 3.38
C THR A 403 -14.36 21.58 1.90
N TYR A 404 -13.55 20.64 1.40
CA TYR A 404 -13.81 20.01 0.10
C TYR A 404 -14.38 18.60 0.26
N ILE A 405 -15.22 18.21 -0.71
CA ILE A 405 -15.58 16.82 -0.99
C ILE A 405 -15.03 16.45 -2.36
N ALA A 406 -14.31 15.34 -2.45
CA ALA A 406 -13.83 14.72 -3.67
C ALA A 406 -14.47 13.32 -3.84
N ILE A 407 -15.19 13.10 -4.93
CA ILE A 407 -15.96 11.86 -5.16
C ILE A 407 -15.91 11.44 -6.64
N PRO A 408 -15.74 10.14 -6.96
CA PRO A 408 -15.84 9.64 -8.34
C PRO A 408 -17.23 9.87 -8.94
N GLU A 409 -17.31 10.11 -10.25
CA GLU A 409 -18.59 10.20 -10.96
C GLU A 409 -19.37 8.88 -10.85
N GLY A 410 -20.67 8.96 -10.57
CA GLY A 410 -21.54 7.80 -10.44
C GLY A 410 -22.65 7.98 -9.40
N SER A 411 -23.40 6.90 -9.21
CA SER A 411 -24.43 6.79 -8.16
C SER A 411 -23.94 5.79 -7.12
N TRP A 412 -23.92 6.24 -5.87
CA TRP A 412 -23.23 5.55 -4.78
C TRP A 412 -24.08 5.49 -3.51
N ILE A 413 -23.74 4.52 -2.66
CA ILE A 413 -24.12 4.46 -1.26
C ILE A 413 -22.84 4.66 -0.45
N ILE A 414 -22.79 5.71 0.35
CA ILE A 414 -21.76 5.93 1.37
C ILE A 414 -22.01 4.92 2.50
N VAL A 415 -21.18 3.88 2.58
CA VAL A 415 -21.38 2.79 3.55
C VAL A 415 -20.80 3.22 4.90
N TYR A 416 -21.68 3.47 5.88
CA TYR A 416 -21.25 3.75 7.25
C TYR A 416 -21.26 2.51 8.15
N ASN A 417 -21.88 1.41 7.70
CA ASN A 417 -21.85 0.14 8.40
C ASN A 417 -21.68 -1.02 7.42
N LEU A 418 -20.46 -1.57 7.34
CA LEU A 418 -20.13 -2.70 6.47
C LEU A 418 -20.81 -4.01 6.88
N THR A 419 -21.26 -4.16 8.13
CA THR A 419 -21.94 -5.39 8.59
C THR A 419 -23.39 -5.41 8.15
N SER A 420 -24.13 -4.33 8.39
CA SER A 420 -25.54 -4.23 7.97
C SER A 420 -25.67 -3.91 6.48
N GLY A 421 -24.67 -3.24 5.89
CA GLY A 421 -24.74 -2.69 4.54
C GLY A 421 -25.52 -1.37 4.47
N GLU A 422 -25.82 -0.77 5.61
CA GLU A 422 -26.49 0.54 5.66
C GLU A 422 -25.56 1.65 5.18
N GLY A 423 -26.16 2.62 4.49
CA GLY A 423 -25.45 3.75 3.95
C GLY A 423 -26.36 4.89 3.53
N VAL A 424 -25.74 5.96 3.01
CA VAL A 424 -26.41 7.16 2.52
C VAL A 424 -26.27 7.24 1.02
N ARG A 425 -27.37 7.48 0.31
CA ARG A 425 -27.33 7.68 -1.15
C ARG A 425 -26.72 9.03 -1.53
N ILE A 426 -25.74 8.98 -2.43
CA ILE A 426 -25.08 10.15 -3.01
C ILE A 426 -24.83 9.91 -4.50
N GLU A 427 -24.99 10.95 -5.31
CA GLU A 427 -24.65 10.93 -6.73
C GLU A 427 -23.69 12.07 -7.06
N ALA A 428 -22.78 11.85 -7.99
CA ALA A 428 -21.88 12.86 -8.49
C ALA A 428 -21.71 12.74 -10.00
N GLY A 429 -21.57 13.87 -10.69
CA GLY A 429 -21.33 13.88 -12.13
C GLY A 429 -20.75 15.20 -12.61
N LYS A 430 -20.30 15.21 -13.87
CA LYS A 430 -19.81 16.41 -14.57
C LYS A 430 -20.56 16.63 -15.87
N PHE A 431 -20.63 17.88 -16.31
CA PHE A 431 -21.06 18.23 -17.66
C PHE A 431 -20.38 19.52 -18.12
N GLN A 432 -20.25 19.69 -19.44
CA GLN A 432 -19.76 20.93 -20.03
C GLN A 432 -20.92 21.81 -20.47
N THR A 433 -20.79 23.12 -20.27
CA THR A 433 -21.82 24.08 -20.68
C THR A 433 -21.27 25.44 -21.04
N ASN A 434 -21.91 26.09 -22.00
CA ASN A 434 -21.78 27.52 -22.30
C ASN A 434 -23.08 28.30 -21.99
N LYS A 435 -24.00 27.66 -21.25
CA LYS A 435 -25.24 28.27 -20.76
C LYS A 435 -24.95 28.88 -19.40
N TRP A 436 -24.86 30.20 -19.39
CA TRP A 436 -24.61 31.02 -18.21
C TRP A 436 -25.88 31.75 -17.80
N LEU A 437 -25.95 32.06 -16.52
CA LEU A 437 -26.84 33.11 -16.01
C LEU A 437 -26.27 34.49 -16.36
N ALA A 438 -27.11 35.51 -16.36
CA ALA A 438 -26.60 36.87 -16.34
C ALA A 438 -26.12 37.22 -14.93
N GLY A 439 -25.24 38.22 -14.80
CA GLY A 439 -25.13 38.96 -13.56
C GLY A 439 -26.42 39.76 -13.27
N ASP A 440 -26.31 40.80 -12.46
CA ASP A 440 -27.44 41.50 -11.85
C ASP A 440 -28.50 42.03 -12.83
N TRP A 441 -29.73 42.13 -12.30
CA TRP A 441 -30.94 42.72 -12.91
C TRP A 441 -31.58 42.04 -14.13
N SER A 442 -31.01 40.99 -14.71
CA SER A 442 -31.62 40.42 -15.94
C SER A 442 -31.64 38.90 -16.02
N THR A 443 -32.61 38.30 -15.33
CA THR A 443 -32.98 36.88 -15.50
C THR A 443 -33.47 36.53 -16.91
N ILE A 444 -33.75 37.53 -17.76
CA ILE A 444 -34.18 37.35 -19.16
C ILE A 444 -33.12 36.62 -20.00
N PHE A 445 -31.84 36.76 -19.66
CA PHE A 445 -30.73 36.13 -20.38
C PHE A 445 -30.25 34.83 -19.73
N ASP A 446 -30.89 34.41 -18.64
CA ASP A 446 -30.54 33.19 -17.93
C ASP A 446 -30.73 31.96 -18.80
N ARG A 447 -29.63 31.21 -18.95
CA ARG A 447 -29.66 29.93 -19.62
C ARG A 447 -29.32 28.85 -18.61
N TRP A 448 -30.37 28.13 -18.19
CA TRP A 448 -30.27 27.04 -17.23
C TRP A 448 -29.92 25.71 -17.92
N ASN A 449 -29.11 24.89 -17.26
CA ASN A 449 -28.95 23.48 -17.60
C ASN A 449 -29.85 22.65 -16.69
N THR A 450 -30.61 21.73 -17.28
CA THR A 450 -31.32 20.70 -16.51
C THR A 450 -30.42 19.48 -16.42
N VAL A 451 -30.12 19.06 -15.19
CA VAL A 451 -29.32 17.88 -14.89
C VAL A 451 -30.24 16.81 -14.32
N ASN A 452 -30.24 15.63 -14.93
CA ASN A 452 -31.00 14.48 -14.45
C ASN A 452 -30.11 13.64 -13.54
N TYR A 453 -30.67 13.17 -12.43
CA TYR A 453 -30.01 12.16 -11.60
C TYR A 453 -29.93 10.83 -12.36
N TYR A 454 -28.97 9.98 -12.00
CA TYR A 454 -28.85 8.63 -12.57
C TYR A 454 -30.06 7.77 -12.21
N TYR A 455 -30.57 7.93 -10.99
CA TYR A 455 -31.83 7.35 -10.54
C TYR A 455 -32.68 8.42 -9.84
N SER A 456 -34.01 8.27 -9.84
CA SER A 456 -34.87 9.18 -9.08
C SER A 456 -34.66 9.01 -7.57
N PHE A 457 -34.59 10.10 -6.83
CA PHE A 457 -34.63 10.08 -5.36
C PHE A 457 -36.08 9.96 -4.85
N PRO A 458 -36.31 9.34 -3.68
CA PRO A 458 -37.65 9.30 -3.08
C PRO A 458 -38.13 10.68 -2.59
N VAL A 459 -37.19 11.55 -2.20
CA VAL A 459 -37.38 12.94 -1.77
C VAL A 459 -36.33 13.79 -2.46
N ALA A 460 -36.61 15.06 -2.75
CA ALA A 460 -35.62 15.97 -3.32
C ALA A 460 -34.31 15.96 -2.49
N PRO A 461 -33.15 15.65 -3.09
CA PRO A 461 -31.86 15.63 -2.39
C PRO A 461 -31.37 17.05 -2.10
N ILE A 462 -30.26 17.16 -1.37
CA ILE A 462 -29.48 18.41 -1.30
C ILE A 462 -28.45 18.38 -2.42
N VAL A 463 -28.38 19.45 -3.20
CA VAL A 463 -27.52 19.54 -4.39
C VAL A 463 -26.44 20.60 -4.20
N PHE A 464 -25.24 20.29 -4.66
CA PHE A 464 -24.10 21.20 -4.72
C PHE A 464 -23.55 21.18 -6.13
N SER A 465 -23.05 22.31 -6.64
CA SER A 465 -22.41 22.36 -7.94
C SER A 465 -21.28 23.37 -7.96
N GLN A 466 -20.22 23.11 -8.71
CA GLN A 466 -19.09 24.04 -8.80
C GLN A 466 -18.38 23.88 -10.14
N ILE A 467 -17.82 24.98 -10.64
CA ILE A 467 -16.98 24.97 -11.84
C ILE A 467 -15.68 24.19 -11.52
N GLN A 468 -15.37 23.17 -12.31
CA GLN A 468 -14.26 22.22 -12.09
C GLN A 468 -12.97 22.64 -12.82
N ASP A 469 -13.03 23.70 -13.62
CA ASP A 469 -11.91 24.24 -14.38
C ASP A 469 -11.82 25.77 -14.27
N PHE A 470 -10.80 26.32 -14.91
CA PHE A 470 -10.55 27.75 -14.94
C PHE A 470 -10.45 28.31 -16.36
N THR A 471 -11.25 27.75 -17.28
CA THR A 471 -11.36 28.27 -18.66
C THR A 471 -12.01 29.64 -18.71
N TYR A 472 -13.02 29.89 -17.86
CA TYR A 472 -13.51 31.24 -17.56
C TYR A 472 -12.76 31.81 -16.36
N THR A 473 -11.98 32.88 -16.60
CA THR A 473 -11.07 33.45 -15.61
C THR A 473 -11.70 34.55 -14.74
N GLY A 474 -12.85 35.10 -15.14
CA GLY A 474 -13.57 36.09 -14.33
C GLY A 474 -14.18 35.48 -13.06
N PHE A 475 -14.53 36.34 -12.10
CA PHE A 475 -15.25 35.92 -10.89
C PHE A 475 -16.57 35.26 -11.26
N ALA A 476 -16.77 34.04 -10.78
CA ALA A 476 -17.93 33.22 -11.09
C ALA A 476 -18.13 32.13 -10.04
N HIS A 477 -19.36 31.67 -9.96
CA HIS A 477 -19.80 30.54 -9.15
C HIS A 477 -20.96 29.84 -9.87
N THR A 478 -21.70 28.96 -9.19
CA THR A 478 -22.89 28.33 -9.78
C THR A 478 -24.12 28.57 -8.90
N ARG A 479 -25.28 28.63 -9.54
CA ARG A 479 -26.58 28.76 -8.87
C ARG A 479 -27.42 27.53 -9.14
N ILE A 480 -28.31 27.20 -8.21
CA ILE A 480 -29.17 26.00 -8.29
C ILE A 480 -30.63 26.43 -8.15
N ARG A 481 -31.53 25.78 -8.90
CA ARG A 481 -32.98 25.90 -8.69
C ARG A 481 -33.72 24.63 -9.08
N ASN A 482 -35.02 24.59 -8.74
CA ASN A 482 -35.92 23.51 -9.15
C ASN A 482 -35.39 22.12 -8.76
N VAL A 483 -34.85 21.98 -7.55
CA VAL A 483 -34.37 20.69 -7.01
C VAL A 483 -35.57 19.77 -6.79
N GLY A 484 -35.77 18.84 -7.72
CA GLY A 484 -36.81 17.82 -7.66
C GLY A 484 -36.26 16.44 -7.32
N THR A 485 -37.08 15.41 -7.49
CA THR A 485 -36.69 13.99 -7.27
C THR A 485 -35.99 13.36 -8.46
N THR A 486 -36.18 13.89 -9.68
CA THR A 486 -35.61 13.34 -10.91
C THR A 486 -34.49 14.20 -11.50
N SER A 487 -34.50 15.48 -11.19
CA SER A 487 -33.59 16.46 -11.77
C SER A 487 -33.51 17.72 -10.92
N PHE A 488 -32.53 18.55 -11.25
CA PHE A 488 -32.39 19.92 -10.78
C PHE A 488 -31.91 20.80 -11.93
N GLN A 489 -31.85 22.11 -11.72
CA GLN A 489 -31.22 23.03 -12.65
C GLN A 489 -30.03 23.72 -12.01
N THR A 490 -28.92 23.80 -12.74
CA THR A 490 -27.73 24.57 -12.34
C THR A 490 -27.10 25.25 -13.55
N SER A 491 -26.49 26.41 -13.33
CA SER A 491 -25.65 27.08 -14.31
C SER A 491 -24.57 27.93 -13.65
N PRO A 492 -23.44 28.13 -14.32
CA PRO A 492 -22.46 29.15 -13.94
C PRO A 492 -23.08 30.56 -14.00
N GLU A 493 -22.73 31.40 -13.03
CA GLU A 493 -23.11 32.80 -12.92
C GLU A 493 -21.83 33.65 -12.78
N PRO A 494 -21.64 34.69 -13.63
CA PRO A 494 -20.52 35.60 -13.48
C PRO A 494 -20.83 36.68 -12.44
N GLN A 495 -19.84 37.52 -12.11
CA GLN A 495 -20.06 38.72 -11.31
C GLN A 495 -21.18 39.64 -11.87
N GLY A 496 -21.78 40.44 -10.99
CA GLY A 496 -22.95 41.27 -11.28
C GLY A 496 -22.82 42.22 -12.48
N SER A 497 -21.63 42.77 -12.74
CA SER A 497 -21.41 43.67 -13.87
C SER A 497 -21.41 42.98 -15.26
N VAL A 498 -21.42 41.64 -15.32
CA VAL A 498 -21.27 40.86 -16.56
C VAL A 498 -22.62 40.31 -17.02
N LEU A 499 -23.12 40.81 -18.15
CA LEU A 499 -24.43 40.40 -18.67
C LEU A 499 -24.40 39.12 -19.53
N PHE A 500 -23.27 38.81 -20.17
CA PHE A 500 -23.18 37.69 -21.12
C PHE A 500 -21.83 36.98 -21.05
N VAL A 501 -21.89 35.66 -20.92
CA VAL A 501 -20.74 34.76 -21.03
C VAL A 501 -21.08 33.60 -21.97
N PHE A 502 -20.13 33.26 -22.85
CA PHE A 502 -20.24 32.14 -23.80
C PHE A 502 -19.09 31.14 -23.66
N THR A 503 -18.19 31.33 -22.71
CA THR A 503 -17.10 30.40 -22.44
C THR A 503 -17.67 29.06 -22.00
N THR A 504 -17.23 27.97 -22.64
CA THR A 504 -17.58 26.63 -22.20
C THR A 504 -16.75 26.29 -20.98
N VAL A 505 -17.40 25.95 -19.88
CA VAL A 505 -16.78 25.46 -18.64
C VAL A 505 -17.31 24.08 -18.29
N THR A 506 -16.57 23.35 -17.47
CA THR A 506 -16.97 22.09 -16.84
C THR A 506 -17.58 22.39 -15.48
N VAL A 507 -18.81 21.91 -15.25
CA VAL A 507 -19.51 21.99 -13.96
C VAL A 507 -19.63 20.59 -13.39
N GLY A 508 -19.16 20.42 -12.16
CA GLY A 508 -19.34 19.22 -11.35
C GLY A 508 -20.51 19.43 -10.40
N TRP A 509 -21.22 18.36 -10.07
CA TRP A 509 -22.33 18.40 -9.13
C TRP A 509 -22.33 17.18 -8.22
N ILE A 510 -22.89 17.36 -7.02
CA ILE A 510 -23.14 16.31 -6.03
C ILE A 510 -24.58 16.44 -5.57
N ALA A 511 -25.31 15.32 -5.48
CA ALA A 511 -26.64 15.24 -4.90
C ALA A 511 -26.66 14.19 -3.79
N VAL A 512 -26.97 14.59 -2.55
CA VAL A 512 -27.01 13.71 -1.38
C VAL A 512 -28.43 13.62 -0.84
N GLU A 513 -28.88 12.42 -0.49
CA GLU A 513 -30.19 12.28 0.14
C GLU A 513 -30.25 12.99 1.50
N GLN A 514 -31.42 13.51 1.86
CA GLN A 514 -31.62 14.12 3.17
C GLN A 514 -31.64 13.05 4.27
N HIS A 515 -30.88 13.27 5.35
CA HIS A 515 -30.76 12.31 6.44
C HIS A 515 -30.22 12.97 7.72
N VAL A 516 -30.41 12.27 8.84
CA VAL A 516 -29.70 12.53 10.10
C VAL A 516 -29.29 11.17 10.68
N ILE A 517 -28.00 10.87 10.65
CA ILE A 517 -27.44 9.63 11.20
C ILE A 517 -26.51 10.03 12.34
N THR A 518 -26.93 9.70 13.56
CA THR A 518 -26.22 10.08 14.78
C THR A 518 -24.80 9.53 14.77
N GLY A 519 -23.83 10.41 14.97
CA GLY A 519 -22.41 10.05 15.02
C GLY A 519 -21.75 9.89 13.65
N PHE A 520 -22.48 10.06 12.55
CA PHE A 520 -21.96 9.91 11.19
C PHE A 520 -22.10 11.19 10.37
N SER A 521 -23.29 11.47 9.84
CA SER A 521 -23.52 12.61 8.96
C SER A 521 -24.97 13.06 8.98
N GLU A 522 -25.21 14.27 8.47
CA GLU A 522 -26.55 14.78 8.17
C GLU A 522 -26.54 15.69 6.94
N ALA A 523 -27.65 15.69 6.21
CA ALA A 523 -27.89 16.59 5.09
C ALA A 523 -29.34 17.09 5.11
N GLY A 524 -29.53 18.38 4.84
CA GLY A 524 -30.86 19.00 4.82
C GLY A 524 -30.84 20.47 4.44
N ILE A 525 -32.03 21.08 4.39
CA ILE A 525 -32.17 22.54 4.32
C ILE A 525 -31.95 23.10 5.73
N GLY A 526 -30.90 23.91 5.90
CA GLY A 526 -30.44 24.39 7.20
C GLY A 526 -31.08 25.71 7.63
N VAL A 527 -31.22 26.65 6.71
CA VAL A 527 -31.78 27.98 6.97
C VAL A 527 -32.24 28.65 5.67
N SER A 528 -33.17 29.60 5.77
CA SER A 528 -33.52 30.52 4.68
C SER A 528 -32.99 31.91 5.04
N THR A 529 -32.08 32.47 4.23
CA THR A 529 -31.32 33.68 4.60
C THR A 529 -31.00 34.57 3.41
N ASP A 530 -30.74 35.83 3.72
CA ASP A 530 -30.38 36.93 2.83
C ASP A 530 -28.91 37.37 3.11
N GLU A 531 -28.58 38.64 2.90
CA GLU A 531 -27.28 39.25 3.21
C GLU A 531 -26.92 39.25 4.71
N VAL A 532 -27.88 38.92 5.57
CA VAL A 532 -27.67 38.82 7.02
C VAL A 532 -27.27 37.42 7.40
N PHE A 533 -26.17 37.30 8.13
CA PHE A 533 -25.76 36.02 8.67
C PHE A 533 -26.83 35.36 9.57
N ARG A 534 -27.17 34.11 9.23
CA ARG A 534 -28.06 33.23 9.99
C ARG A 534 -27.39 31.89 10.23
N ARG A 535 -27.76 31.26 11.34
CA ARG A 535 -27.16 30.00 11.77
C ARG A 535 -27.91 28.80 11.20
N ILE A 536 -27.24 27.97 10.40
CA ILE A 536 -27.61 26.57 10.20
C ILE A 536 -27.40 25.85 11.53
N ARG A 537 -28.47 25.29 12.08
CA ARG A 537 -28.39 24.46 13.29
C ARG A 537 -28.31 23.00 12.88
N PHE A 538 -27.22 22.33 13.26
CA PHE A 538 -27.12 20.89 13.05
C PHE A 538 -28.17 20.16 13.88
N GLN A 539 -28.76 19.10 13.31
CA GLN A 539 -29.80 18.30 13.96
C GLN A 539 -29.20 17.30 14.95
N GLN A 540 -27.88 17.06 14.86
CA GLN A 540 -27.07 16.38 15.83
C GLN A 540 -25.93 17.25 16.38
N THR A 541 -25.27 16.78 17.44
CA THR A 541 -24.03 17.40 17.95
C THR A 541 -22.85 16.54 17.55
N PHE A 542 -21.89 17.13 16.84
CA PHE A 542 -20.66 16.47 16.44
C PHE A 542 -19.60 16.49 17.56
N PRO A 543 -18.61 15.59 17.54
CA PRO A 543 -17.53 15.57 18.55
C PRO A 543 -16.64 16.83 18.49
N SER A 544 -16.45 17.40 17.31
CA SER A 544 -15.77 18.67 17.04
C SER A 544 -16.42 19.31 15.79
N PRO A 545 -16.00 20.53 15.35
CA PRO A 545 -16.46 21.10 14.08
C PRO A 545 -16.42 20.06 12.94
N PRO A 546 -17.55 19.75 12.27
CA PRO A 546 -17.60 18.74 11.22
C PRO A 546 -17.03 19.24 9.89
N HIS A 547 -16.76 18.33 8.98
CA HIS A 547 -16.60 18.71 7.57
C HIS A 547 -17.97 19.11 7.03
N VAL A 548 -18.10 20.33 6.48
CA VAL A 548 -19.38 20.83 6.00
C VAL A 548 -19.24 21.61 4.70
N ILE A 549 -20.10 21.28 3.75
CA ILE A 549 -20.35 22.09 2.56
C ILE A 549 -21.78 22.61 2.58
N ALA A 550 -22.01 23.78 1.97
CA ALA A 550 -23.33 24.40 1.88
C ALA A 550 -23.51 25.14 0.55
N TRP A 551 -24.74 25.14 0.03
CA TRP A 551 -25.09 25.81 -1.22
C TRP A 551 -26.54 26.31 -1.19
N MET A 552 -26.84 27.37 -1.93
CA MET A 552 -28.23 27.75 -2.20
C MET A 552 -28.93 26.66 -3.01
N GLN A 553 -30.15 26.31 -2.60
CA GLN A 553 -31.01 25.33 -3.29
C GLN A 553 -32.09 26.00 -4.15
N THR A 554 -32.21 27.31 -4.02
CA THR A 554 -33.23 28.15 -4.64
C THR A 554 -32.61 29.31 -5.42
N TYR A 555 -33.43 29.93 -6.27
CA TYR A 555 -33.10 31.12 -7.05
C TYR A 555 -34.33 32.04 -7.04
N TYR A 556 -34.57 32.65 -5.87
CA TYR A 556 -35.61 33.64 -5.65
C TYR A 556 -35.13 35.06 -5.98
N GLY A 557 -33.84 35.35 -5.74
CA GLY A 557 -33.14 36.57 -6.13
C GLY A 557 -32.39 36.39 -7.44
N GLY A 558 -32.42 37.42 -8.28
CA GLY A 558 -31.79 37.42 -9.60
C GLY A 558 -30.40 38.03 -9.65
N ASP A 559 -29.93 38.61 -8.55
CA ASP A 559 -28.63 39.27 -8.47
C ASP A 559 -27.53 38.25 -8.09
N SER A 560 -26.32 38.50 -8.59
CA SER A 560 -25.23 37.53 -8.57
C SER A 560 -24.74 37.30 -7.15
N ALA A 561 -24.95 36.09 -6.62
CA ALA A 561 -24.66 35.83 -5.21
C ALA A 561 -24.33 34.37 -4.91
N GLY A 562 -23.51 34.16 -3.88
CA GLY A 562 -23.03 32.85 -3.43
C GLY A 562 -23.06 32.74 -1.91
N VAL A 563 -22.72 31.56 -1.38
CA VAL A 563 -22.81 31.32 0.07
C VAL A 563 -21.50 31.71 0.73
N ARG A 564 -21.60 32.51 1.79
CA ARG A 564 -20.48 32.78 2.71
C ARG A 564 -20.73 32.13 4.04
N GLY A 565 -19.67 31.67 4.68
CA GLY A 565 -19.75 31.02 5.98
C GLY A 565 -18.77 31.60 7.00
N TYR A 566 -19.15 31.53 8.27
CA TYR A 566 -18.23 31.84 9.37
C TYR A 566 -18.62 31.08 10.64
N LEU A 567 -17.67 30.98 11.57
CA LEU A 567 -17.87 30.42 12.91
C LEU A 567 -18.48 29.00 12.87
N LEU A 568 -17.77 28.08 12.22
CA LEU A 568 -18.10 26.67 12.29
C LEU A 568 -17.89 26.14 13.72
N THR A 569 -18.95 25.56 14.28
CA THR A 569 -18.96 24.91 15.59
C THR A 569 -19.44 23.47 15.44
N ASN A 570 -19.33 22.67 16.49
CA ASN A 570 -19.85 21.31 16.50
C ASN A 570 -21.39 21.19 16.49
N THR A 571 -22.12 22.32 16.51
CA THR A 571 -23.60 22.38 16.51
C THR A 571 -24.19 23.30 15.44
N GLY A 572 -23.35 23.89 14.59
CA GLY A 572 -23.83 24.70 13.48
C GLY A 572 -22.76 25.54 12.80
N LEU A 573 -23.15 26.13 11.68
CA LEU A 573 -22.38 27.06 10.85
C LEU A 573 -23.23 28.31 10.63
N TYR A 574 -22.65 29.51 10.69
CA TYR A 574 -23.34 30.70 10.24
C TYR A 574 -23.10 30.91 8.75
N VAL A 575 -24.15 31.25 8.02
CA VAL A 575 -24.10 31.50 6.58
C VAL A 575 -24.90 32.74 6.20
N LYS A 576 -24.55 33.37 5.08
CA LYS A 576 -25.35 34.41 4.40
C LYS A 576 -25.30 34.20 2.89
N VAL A 577 -26.22 34.82 2.18
CA VAL A 577 -26.12 35.03 0.73
C VAL A 577 -25.34 36.32 0.52
N GLU A 578 -24.25 36.28 -0.24
CA GLU A 578 -23.43 37.46 -0.48
C GLU A 578 -23.41 37.81 -1.95
N GLU A 579 -23.97 38.98 -2.28
CA GLU A 579 -23.83 39.66 -3.56
C GLU A 579 -22.46 40.31 -3.70
N ASP A 580 -22.00 40.46 -4.95
CA ASP A 580 -20.85 41.32 -5.25
C ASP A 580 -21.27 42.78 -5.53
N THR A 581 -20.31 43.69 -5.53
CA THR A 581 -20.54 45.13 -5.73
C THR A 581 -20.01 45.64 -7.08
N THR A 582 -19.83 44.76 -8.06
CA THR A 582 -19.24 45.13 -9.35
C THR A 582 -20.20 45.93 -10.23
N ARG A 583 -21.51 45.73 -10.05
CA ARG A 583 -22.55 46.45 -10.77
C ARG A 583 -22.87 47.78 -10.11
N ASP A 584 -23.24 47.73 -8.83
CA ASP A 584 -23.50 48.88 -7.99
C ASP A 584 -23.11 48.57 -6.53
N ALA A 585 -23.39 49.49 -5.61
CA ALA A 585 -22.98 49.36 -4.21
C ALA A 585 -24.05 48.69 -3.33
N GLU A 586 -25.17 48.28 -3.91
CA GLU A 586 -26.25 47.60 -3.20
C GLU A 586 -25.88 46.13 -2.98
N ILE A 587 -26.38 45.55 -1.88
CA ILE A 587 -26.12 44.15 -1.51
C ILE A 587 -27.36 43.47 -0.90
N ASN A 588 -28.56 44.06 -1.02
CA ASN A 588 -29.72 43.44 -0.38
C ASN A 588 -30.21 42.30 -1.26
N HIS A 589 -30.20 41.09 -0.71
CA HIS A 589 -30.65 39.91 -1.44
C HIS A 589 -31.96 39.40 -0.81
N VAL A 590 -32.84 38.81 -1.60
CA VAL A 590 -34.02 38.12 -1.04
C VAL A 590 -33.61 36.81 -0.36
N ASN A 591 -34.37 36.31 0.62
CA ASN A 591 -34.01 35.04 1.27
C ASN A 591 -33.89 33.89 0.27
N GLU A 592 -32.84 33.08 0.40
CA GLU A 592 -32.63 31.80 -0.30
C GLU A 592 -32.52 30.66 0.71
N ASP A 593 -33.00 29.47 0.32
CA ASP A 593 -32.86 28.26 1.12
C ASP A 593 -31.44 27.68 0.97
N ILE A 594 -30.72 27.56 2.08
CA ILE A 594 -29.35 27.02 2.12
C ILE A 594 -29.41 25.55 2.53
N GLY A 595 -29.01 24.68 1.61
CA GLY A 595 -28.79 23.26 1.85
C GLY A 595 -27.37 23.01 2.35
N TYR A 596 -27.19 22.02 3.22
CA TYR A 596 -25.88 21.64 3.73
C TYR A 596 -25.71 20.12 3.81
N PHE A 597 -24.45 19.69 3.81
CA PHE A 597 -24.04 18.32 4.12
C PHE A 597 -22.89 18.36 5.11
N ALA A 598 -23.12 17.84 6.32
CA ALA A 598 -22.17 17.80 7.41
C ALA A 598 -21.78 16.36 7.75
N ILE A 599 -20.47 16.09 7.82
CA ILE A 599 -19.88 14.78 8.08
C ILE A 599 -19.01 14.87 9.33
N ASN A 600 -19.12 13.87 10.19
CA ASN A 600 -18.31 13.76 11.40
C ASN A 600 -16.81 13.88 11.05
N PRO A 601 -16.07 14.76 11.75
CA PRO A 601 -14.68 15.10 11.39
C PRO A 601 -13.67 13.96 11.60
N ASN A 602 -14.10 12.85 12.19
CA ASN A 602 -13.28 11.64 12.29
C ASN A 602 -13.18 10.86 10.96
N TYR A 603 -13.99 11.22 9.95
CA TYR A 603 -13.99 10.57 8.65
C TYR A 603 -13.41 11.48 7.59
N ASN A 604 -12.21 11.14 7.11
CA ASN A 604 -11.62 11.78 5.93
C ASN A 604 -11.78 10.92 4.66
N LYS A 605 -11.99 9.62 4.82
CA LYS A 605 -12.22 8.65 3.73
C LYS A 605 -13.48 7.87 4.03
N LEU A 606 -14.41 7.84 3.09
CA LEU A 606 -15.68 7.12 3.22
C LEU A 606 -15.83 6.15 2.04
N TYR A 607 -16.13 4.90 2.34
CA TYR A 607 -16.28 3.87 1.32
C TYR A 607 -17.61 3.97 0.59
N LEU A 608 -17.55 3.81 -0.72
CA LEU A 608 -18.65 3.91 -1.65
C LEU A 608 -18.95 2.54 -2.25
N ARG A 609 -20.20 2.14 -2.10
CA ARG A 609 -20.80 1.01 -2.82
C ARG A 609 -21.58 1.54 -4.01
N LYS A 610 -21.48 0.88 -5.16
CA LYS A 610 -22.26 1.27 -6.36
C LYS A 610 -23.77 1.14 -6.09
N TYR A 611 -24.53 2.20 -6.35
CA TYR A 611 -25.99 2.18 -6.27
C TYR A 611 -26.60 1.79 -7.60
N VAL A 612 -27.49 0.79 -7.55
CA VAL A 612 -28.24 0.29 -8.70
C VAL A 612 -29.66 -0.03 -8.24
N TYR A 613 -30.66 0.34 -9.04
CA TYR A 613 -32.07 0.10 -8.71
C TYR A 613 -32.86 -0.50 -9.89
N PRO A 614 -33.64 -1.59 -9.67
CA PRO A 614 -33.65 -2.42 -8.47
C PRO A 614 -32.29 -3.08 -8.21
N GLU A 615 -32.01 -3.39 -6.94
CA GLU A 615 -30.77 -4.04 -6.53
C GLU A 615 -30.69 -5.48 -7.08
N PRO A 616 -29.51 -5.94 -7.57
CA PRO A 616 -29.32 -7.32 -7.99
C PRO A 616 -29.70 -8.30 -6.87
N GLN A 617 -30.39 -9.37 -7.24
CA GLN A 617 -30.83 -10.39 -6.28
C GLN A 617 -29.75 -11.43 -6.10
N VAL A 618 -29.40 -11.75 -4.85
CA VAL A 618 -28.33 -12.68 -4.50
C VAL A 618 -28.95 -13.92 -3.88
N THR A 619 -28.66 -15.10 -4.44
CA THR A 619 -29.14 -16.38 -3.93
C THR A 619 -27.97 -17.33 -3.71
N MET A 620 -27.85 -17.88 -2.50
CA MET A 620 -26.88 -18.92 -2.16
C MET A 620 -27.42 -20.30 -2.56
N GLY A 621 -26.60 -21.10 -3.23
CA GLY A 621 -26.87 -22.51 -3.49
C GLY A 621 -26.50 -23.43 -2.32
N SER A 622 -26.53 -24.74 -2.56
CA SER A 622 -26.10 -25.75 -1.58
C SER A 622 -24.59 -26.00 -1.68
N GLU A 623 -23.98 -26.48 -0.59
CA GLU A 623 -22.59 -26.93 -0.61
C GLU A 623 -22.41 -28.13 -1.56
N GLU A 624 -21.33 -28.10 -2.34
CA GLU A 624 -20.89 -29.16 -3.25
C GLU A 624 -19.45 -29.54 -2.93
N SER A 625 -19.04 -30.76 -3.28
CA SER A 625 -17.63 -31.13 -3.32
C SER A 625 -16.91 -30.34 -4.41
N ASN A 626 -15.69 -29.91 -4.12
CA ASN A 626 -14.84 -29.22 -5.10
C ASN A 626 -13.71 -30.13 -5.59
N GLU A 627 -13.49 -30.11 -6.90
CA GLU A 627 -12.35 -30.73 -7.58
C GLU A 627 -11.49 -29.60 -8.13
N ASP A 628 -10.18 -29.70 -7.92
CA ASP A 628 -9.21 -28.78 -8.52
C ASP A 628 -8.45 -29.48 -9.63
N PHE A 629 -7.92 -28.69 -10.55
CA PHE A 629 -7.13 -29.17 -11.67
C PHE A 629 -5.65 -29.01 -11.35
N TYR A 630 -4.90 -30.10 -11.43
CA TYR A 630 -3.48 -30.16 -11.10
C TYR A 630 -2.63 -30.49 -12.34
N SER A 631 -1.63 -29.66 -12.62
CA SER A 631 -0.48 -30.03 -13.45
C SER A 631 0.73 -30.24 -12.55
N ILE A 632 1.40 -31.39 -12.64
CA ILE A 632 2.54 -31.76 -11.80
C ILE A 632 3.68 -32.24 -12.69
N VAL A 633 4.76 -31.47 -12.72
CA VAL A 633 5.98 -31.77 -13.46
C VAL A 633 7.15 -31.88 -12.51
N GLU A 634 7.90 -32.97 -12.59
CA GLU A 634 9.19 -33.12 -11.93
C GLU A 634 10.31 -33.08 -12.95
N ILE A 635 11.33 -32.28 -12.67
CA ILE A 635 12.55 -32.15 -13.46
C ILE A 635 13.72 -32.54 -12.57
N ALA A 636 14.49 -33.54 -13.00
CA ALA A 636 15.74 -33.92 -12.37
C ALA A 636 16.92 -33.33 -13.15
N PHE A 637 17.86 -32.75 -12.42
CA PHE A 637 19.08 -32.14 -12.95
C PHE A 637 20.29 -32.87 -12.42
N ASN A 638 21.25 -33.20 -13.30
CA ASN A 638 22.52 -33.79 -12.95
C ASN A 638 23.65 -32.76 -13.09
N TYR A 639 24.49 -32.69 -12.06
CA TYR A 639 25.71 -31.89 -12.08
C TYR A 639 26.91 -32.76 -12.49
N ASP A 640 27.85 -32.15 -13.21
CA ASP A 640 29.11 -32.82 -13.57
C ASP A 640 30.08 -32.85 -12.38
N GLU A 641 30.01 -31.84 -11.51
CA GLU A 641 30.86 -31.68 -10.32
C GLU A 641 30.02 -31.14 -9.14
N GLU A 642 30.52 -31.26 -7.90
CA GLU A 642 29.80 -30.78 -6.71
C GLU A 642 29.67 -29.24 -6.72
N PRO A 643 28.44 -28.68 -6.76
CA PRO A 643 28.23 -27.24 -6.79
C PRO A 643 28.52 -26.59 -5.42
N THR A 644 28.92 -25.32 -5.39
CA THR A 644 28.88 -24.51 -4.16
C THR A 644 27.58 -23.73 -4.00
N THR A 645 27.03 -23.28 -5.12
CA THR A 645 25.79 -22.53 -5.21
C THR A 645 25.05 -22.97 -6.46
N ALA A 646 23.73 -23.02 -6.40
CA ALA A 646 22.89 -23.34 -7.55
C ALA A 646 21.74 -22.34 -7.67
N LYS A 647 21.35 -22.02 -8.89
CA LYS A 647 20.26 -21.10 -9.24
C LYS A 647 19.35 -21.75 -10.27
N LEU A 648 18.08 -21.81 -9.94
CA LEU A 648 17.02 -22.29 -10.82
C LEU A 648 16.38 -21.11 -11.54
N LEU A 649 16.26 -21.21 -12.85
CA LEU A 649 15.44 -20.36 -13.70
C LEU A 649 14.40 -21.23 -14.40
N LEU A 650 13.13 -20.91 -14.20
CA LEU A 650 12.00 -21.50 -14.92
C LEU A 650 11.31 -20.39 -15.73
N GLN A 651 11.07 -20.61 -17.01
CA GLN A 651 10.14 -19.83 -17.82
C GLN A 651 8.96 -20.71 -18.18
N TYR A 652 7.76 -20.20 -17.97
CA TYR A 652 6.55 -20.97 -18.19
C TYR A 652 5.37 -20.07 -18.54
N LEU A 653 4.42 -20.67 -19.22
CA LEU A 653 3.16 -20.14 -19.66
C LEU A 653 2.05 -21.05 -19.13
N ILE A 654 0.97 -20.45 -18.65
CA ILE A 654 -0.24 -21.20 -18.27
C ILE A 654 -1.33 -20.78 -19.24
N GLU A 655 -1.82 -21.75 -20.00
CA GLU A 655 -2.91 -21.57 -20.95
C GLU A 655 -4.21 -21.94 -20.23
N GLY A 656 -5.12 -20.99 -20.10
CA GLY A 656 -6.39 -21.18 -19.39
C GLY A 656 -7.04 -19.85 -19.06
N GLY A 657 -8.29 -19.90 -18.59
CA GLY A 657 -9.05 -18.71 -18.17
C GLY A 657 -9.09 -18.48 -16.65
N ALA A 658 -8.50 -19.38 -15.87
CA ALA A 658 -8.55 -19.39 -14.41
C ALA A 658 -7.26 -18.84 -13.79
N ASP A 659 -7.39 -18.22 -12.63
CA ASP A 659 -6.23 -17.96 -11.78
C ASP A 659 -5.71 -19.28 -11.20
N CYS A 660 -4.40 -19.36 -11.02
CA CYS A 660 -3.77 -20.59 -10.58
C CYS A 660 -2.75 -20.36 -9.46
N TYR A 661 -2.66 -21.32 -8.54
CA TYR A 661 -1.52 -21.42 -7.63
C TYR A 661 -0.40 -22.14 -8.34
N VAL A 662 0.75 -21.48 -8.49
CA VAL A 662 1.98 -22.11 -8.96
C VAL A 662 2.91 -22.30 -7.77
N LYS A 663 3.32 -23.54 -7.57
CA LYS A 663 4.23 -23.96 -6.51
C LYS A 663 5.48 -24.58 -7.11
N VAL A 664 6.64 -24.02 -6.79
CA VAL A 664 7.94 -24.65 -7.09
C VAL A 664 8.50 -25.21 -5.80
N SER A 665 8.83 -26.49 -5.82
CA SER A 665 9.41 -27.20 -4.69
C SER A 665 10.73 -27.85 -5.09
N ALA A 666 11.66 -27.95 -4.15
CA ALA A 666 12.87 -28.77 -4.30
C ALA A 666 12.84 -29.93 -3.31
N TYR A 667 13.37 -31.07 -3.71
CA TYR A 667 13.48 -32.23 -2.84
C TYR A 667 14.61 -32.04 -1.82
N ASN A 668 14.27 -32.04 -0.54
CA ASN A 668 15.23 -31.94 0.54
C ASN A 668 15.79 -33.33 0.86
N TYR A 669 17.03 -33.58 0.44
CA TYR A 669 17.69 -34.88 0.62
C TYR A 669 18.09 -35.17 2.06
N ALA A 670 18.19 -34.13 2.92
CA ALA A 670 18.47 -34.33 4.34
C ALA A 670 17.23 -34.79 5.13
N GLN A 671 16.04 -34.34 4.72
CA GLN A 671 14.77 -34.64 5.41
C GLN A 671 13.90 -35.68 4.70
N GLY A 672 14.16 -35.97 3.42
CA GLY A 672 13.34 -36.85 2.60
C GLY A 672 11.97 -36.27 2.27
N THR A 673 11.87 -34.95 2.16
CA THR A 673 10.60 -34.23 1.96
C THR A 673 10.71 -33.21 0.83
N TRP A 674 9.60 -32.91 0.15
CA TRP A 674 9.53 -31.74 -0.72
C TRP A 674 9.39 -30.47 0.11
N ASN A 675 10.22 -29.47 -0.16
CA ASN A 675 10.10 -28.14 0.44
C ASN A 675 9.64 -27.16 -0.63
N VAL A 676 8.53 -26.46 -0.36
CA VAL A 676 8.02 -25.40 -1.23
C VAL A 676 8.97 -24.21 -1.14
N LEU A 677 9.56 -23.83 -2.27
CA LEU A 677 10.44 -22.67 -2.38
C LEU A 677 9.65 -21.39 -2.68
N ILE A 678 8.61 -21.53 -3.51
CA ILE A 678 7.66 -20.46 -3.83
C ILE A 678 6.25 -21.05 -3.95
N SER A 679 5.26 -20.29 -3.51
CA SER A 679 3.85 -20.54 -3.73
C SER A 679 3.17 -19.19 -3.96
N LYS A 680 2.69 -18.94 -5.18
CA LYS A 680 2.11 -17.65 -5.56
C LYS A 680 0.88 -17.88 -6.44
N ILE A 681 -0.07 -16.95 -6.38
CA ILE A 681 -1.21 -16.89 -7.30
C ILE A 681 -0.77 -16.12 -8.55
N TYR A 682 -1.04 -16.70 -9.71
CA TYR A 682 -0.69 -16.13 -11.00
C TYR A 682 -1.96 -15.87 -11.81
N ASP A 683 -2.16 -14.60 -12.19
CA ASP A 683 -3.17 -14.13 -13.16
C ASP A 683 -2.47 -14.08 -14.52
N LEU A 684 -2.39 -15.22 -15.19
CA LEU A 684 -1.72 -15.32 -16.48
C LEU A 684 -2.76 -15.50 -17.55
N GLY A 685 -3.24 -14.37 -18.09
CA GLY A 685 -4.08 -14.32 -19.29
C GLY A 685 -3.33 -14.75 -20.57
N GLY A 686 -2.51 -15.80 -20.50
CA GLY A 686 -1.68 -16.29 -21.60
C GLY A 686 -0.35 -15.56 -21.80
N ALA A 687 0.17 -14.88 -20.77
CA ALA A 687 1.53 -14.30 -20.82
C ALA A 687 2.54 -15.26 -20.16
N GLU A 688 3.74 -15.31 -20.72
CA GLU A 688 4.86 -16.05 -20.14
C GLU A 688 5.42 -15.31 -18.92
N ASP A 689 5.77 -16.07 -17.87
CA ASP A 689 6.37 -15.58 -16.64
C ASP A 689 7.62 -16.40 -16.29
N TYR A 690 8.46 -15.86 -15.41
CA TYR A 690 9.69 -16.52 -14.98
C TYR A 690 9.84 -16.56 -13.46
N ILE A 691 10.48 -17.63 -12.98
CA ILE A 691 10.83 -17.83 -11.58
C ILE A 691 12.33 -18.05 -11.50
N GLU A 692 13.04 -17.13 -10.83
CA GLU A 692 14.45 -17.27 -10.47
C GLU A 692 14.59 -17.53 -8.97
N LEU A 693 15.25 -18.62 -8.58
CA LEU A 693 15.42 -19.04 -7.19
C LEU A 693 16.84 -19.53 -6.92
N SER A 694 17.45 -19.05 -5.84
CA SER A 694 18.69 -19.63 -5.30
C SER A 694 18.36 -20.92 -4.53
N LEU A 695 19.13 -21.98 -4.78
CA LEU A 695 19.00 -23.25 -4.09
C LEU A 695 20.10 -23.42 -3.02
N ASP A 696 19.69 -23.77 -1.81
CA ASP A 696 20.57 -24.23 -0.76
C ASP A 696 21.14 -25.61 -1.12
N VAL A 697 22.37 -25.62 -1.63
CA VAL A 697 23.08 -26.84 -2.06
C VAL A 697 23.15 -27.89 -0.95
N ALA A 698 23.29 -27.48 0.31
CA ALA A 698 23.40 -28.43 1.42
C ALA A 698 22.10 -29.24 1.64
N LYS A 699 20.96 -28.71 1.22
CA LYS A 699 19.64 -29.36 1.36
C LYS A 699 19.17 -30.02 0.07
N PHE A 700 19.38 -29.36 -1.07
CA PHE A 700 18.69 -29.69 -2.32
C PHE A 700 19.57 -30.37 -3.37
N VAL A 701 20.84 -30.64 -3.06
CA VAL A 701 21.75 -31.43 -3.91
C VAL A 701 22.09 -32.74 -3.19
N ASN A 702 21.86 -33.86 -3.88
CA ASN A 702 22.36 -35.15 -3.43
C ASN A 702 23.86 -35.25 -3.73
N LYS A 703 24.70 -35.17 -2.70
CA LYS A 703 26.17 -35.19 -2.85
C LYS A 703 26.72 -36.50 -3.43
N SER A 704 26.01 -37.61 -3.31
CA SER A 704 26.47 -38.91 -3.80
C SER A 704 26.15 -39.12 -5.28
N SER A 705 24.97 -38.69 -5.72
CA SER A 705 24.52 -38.85 -7.11
C SER A 705 24.66 -37.59 -7.95
N LEU A 706 25.09 -36.47 -7.35
CA LEU A 706 25.16 -35.14 -7.96
C LEU A 706 23.85 -34.80 -8.69
N GLU A 707 22.73 -34.86 -7.97
CA GLU A 707 21.38 -34.65 -8.52
C GLU A 707 20.57 -33.65 -7.68
N SER A 708 19.78 -32.80 -8.36
CA SER A 708 18.70 -32.01 -7.77
C SER A 708 17.37 -32.35 -8.43
N LYS A 709 16.29 -32.37 -7.64
CA LYS A 709 14.92 -32.58 -8.15
C LYS A 709 14.05 -31.38 -7.85
N ILE A 710 13.42 -30.85 -8.88
CA ILE A 710 12.52 -29.72 -8.85
C ILE A 710 11.13 -30.21 -9.24
N ARG A 711 10.11 -29.80 -8.48
CA ARG A 711 8.71 -30.08 -8.78
C ARG A 711 7.95 -28.78 -8.97
N LEU A 712 7.32 -28.65 -10.11
CA LEU A 712 6.41 -27.57 -10.45
C LEU A 712 4.98 -28.10 -10.36
N ILE A 713 4.14 -27.47 -9.55
CA ILE A 713 2.73 -27.79 -9.42
C ILE A 713 1.91 -26.55 -9.76
N THR A 714 1.02 -26.64 -10.74
CA THR A 714 0.00 -25.63 -10.99
C THR A 714 -1.37 -26.15 -10.60
N ILE A 715 -2.15 -25.32 -9.92
CA ILE A 715 -3.46 -25.67 -9.39
C ILE A 715 -4.45 -24.58 -9.76
N SER A 716 -5.46 -24.90 -10.57
CA SER A 716 -6.58 -24.00 -10.88
C SER A 716 -7.89 -24.53 -10.28
N HIS A 717 -8.78 -23.60 -9.98
CA HIS A 717 -10.10 -23.92 -9.41
C HIS A 717 -11.15 -23.97 -10.50
N ILE A 718 -12.02 -24.99 -10.45
CA ILE A 718 -13.26 -25.13 -11.24
C ILE A 718 -13.07 -25.31 -12.75
N VAL A 719 -11.97 -24.83 -13.35
CA VAL A 719 -11.65 -24.91 -14.77
C VAL A 719 -10.25 -25.49 -14.99
N ASP A 720 -10.08 -26.23 -16.08
CA ASP A 720 -8.82 -26.85 -16.48
C ASP A 720 -7.79 -25.81 -17.00
N HIS A 721 -6.54 -26.26 -17.12
CA HIS A 721 -5.45 -25.48 -17.69
C HIS A 721 -4.44 -26.39 -18.39
N VAL A 722 -3.60 -25.80 -19.23
CA VAL A 722 -2.39 -26.41 -19.75
C VAL A 722 -1.18 -25.66 -19.22
N GLN A 723 -0.28 -26.37 -18.57
CA GLN A 723 1.02 -25.85 -18.17
C GLN A 723 2.02 -26.07 -19.29
N SER A 724 2.64 -24.99 -19.75
CA SER A 724 3.62 -24.95 -20.83
C SER A 724 4.94 -24.43 -20.26
N ILE A 725 6.00 -25.22 -20.29
CA ILE A 725 7.33 -24.83 -19.79
C ILE A 725 8.22 -24.59 -21.01
N ASP A 726 8.84 -23.42 -21.12
CA ASP A 726 9.74 -23.08 -22.24
C ASP A 726 11.22 -23.23 -21.87
N LEU A 727 11.56 -22.87 -20.63
CA LEU A 727 12.93 -23.00 -20.13
C LEU A 727 12.92 -23.55 -18.72
N ALA A 728 13.74 -24.58 -18.48
CA ALA A 728 14.07 -25.07 -17.17
C ALA A 728 15.59 -25.20 -17.05
N LYS A 729 16.22 -24.16 -16.50
CA LYS A 729 17.68 -24.05 -16.41
C LYS A 729 18.14 -24.04 -14.96
N LEU A 730 19.11 -24.88 -14.64
CA LEU A 730 19.76 -24.90 -13.34
C LEU A 730 21.25 -24.60 -13.52
N SER A 731 21.64 -23.35 -13.22
CA SER A 731 23.04 -22.91 -13.28
C SER A 731 23.71 -23.09 -11.93
N TYR A 732 24.98 -23.45 -11.94
CA TYR A 732 25.74 -23.67 -10.72
C TYR A 732 27.18 -23.20 -10.85
N PHE A 733 27.78 -22.91 -9.70
CA PHE A 733 29.17 -22.48 -9.62
C PHE A 733 30.03 -23.54 -8.95
N ILE A 734 31.23 -23.73 -9.49
CA ILE A 734 32.25 -24.62 -8.93
C ILE A 734 33.50 -23.76 -8.63
N PRO A 735 34.00 -23.74 -7.38
CA PRO A 735 35.25 -23.07 -7.06
C PRO A 735 36.41 -23.85 -7.65
N LYS A 736 37.23 -23.22 -8.50
CA LYS A 736 38.43 -23.86 -9.03
C LYS A 736 39.63 -23.59 -8.14
N ASN A 737 40.16 -22.38 -8.17
CA ASN A 737 41.42 -22.06 -7.51
C ASN A 737 41.26 -20.85 -6.60
N VAL A 738 41.98 -20.88 -5.47
CA VAL A 738 42.13 -19.70 -4.61
C VAL A 738 43.08 -18.74 -5.31
N THR A 739 42.60 -17.54 -5.61
CA THR A 739 43.30 -16.56 -6.44
C THR A 739 43.41 -15.25 -5.69
N ILE A 740 44.61 -14.68 -5.65
CA ILE A 740 44.79 -13.28 -5.28
C ILE A 740 44.54 -12.46 -6.53
N PHE A 741 43.50 -11.63 -6.51
CA PHE A 741 43.23 -10.69 -7.60
C PHE A 741 43.95 -9.39 -7.33
N ILE A 742 44.56 -8.84 -8.36
CA ILE A 742 45.54 -7.77 -8.25
C ILE A 742 45.27 -6.73 -9.34
N GLY A 743 44.84 -5.53 -8.93
CA GLY A 743 44.72 -4.37 -9.81
C GLY A 743 45.91 -3.44 -9.63
N SER A 744 46.57 -3.05 -10.72
CA SER A 744 47.72 -2.12 -10.69
C SER A 744 47.80 -1.34 -12.00
N GLY A 745 47.65 -0.01 -11.94
CA GLY A 745 47.51 0.82 -13.13
C GLY A 745 46.34 0.36 -14.00
N SER A 746 46.51 0.37 -15.32
CA SER A 746 45.48 -0.09 -16.27
C SER A 746 45.35 -1.61 -16.38
N SER A 747 45.95 -2.38 -15.47
CA SER A 747 46.04 -3.83 -15.58
C SER A 747 45.38 -4.55 -14.41
N PHE A 748 44.79 -5.70 -14.70
CA PHE A 748 44.21 -6.60 -13.72
C PHE A 748 44.74 -8.02 -13.91
N TYR A 749 45.22 -8.62 -12.83
CA TYR A 749 45.88 -9.92 -12.83
C TYR A 749 45.30 -10.82 -11.74
N GLY A 750 45.40 -12.13 -11.96
CA GLY A 750 45.20 -13.13 -10.91
C GLY A 750 46.53 -13.78 -10.53
N PHE A 751 46.64 -14.23 -9.29
CA PHE A 751 47.71 -15.12 -8.87
C PHE A 751 47.12 -16.35 -8.21
N ASP A 752 47.29 -17.50 -8.85
CA ASP A 752 46.83 -18.78 -8.35
C ASP A 752 47.75 -19.24 -7.22
N ILE A 753 47.21 -19.31 -6.00
CA ILE A 753 47.98 -19.68 -4.81
C ILE A 753 48.29 -21.19 -4.84
N VAL A 754 47.43 -22.00 -5.45
CA VAL A 754 47.55 -23.46 -5.45
C VAL A 754 48.63 -23.91 -6.43
N THR A 755 48.64 -23.34 -7.63
CA THR A 755 49.63 -23.68 -8.68
C THR A 755 50.86 -22.80 -8.66
N ASN A 756 50.87 -21.73 -7.86
CA ASN A 756 51.95 -20.73 -7.77
C ASN A 756 52.27 -20.08 -9.13
N THR A 757 51.23 -19.78 -9.91
CA THR A 757 51.35 -19.22 -11.26
C THR A 757 50.53 -17.93 -11.43
N PRO A 758 51.06 -16.92 -12.13
CA PRO A 758 50.27 -15.76 -12.52
C PRO A 758 49.20 -16.15 -13.57
N LEU A 759 48.06 -15.46 -13.51
CA LEU A 759 46.94 -15.58 -14.43
C LEU A 759 46.76 -14.21 -15.11
N GLU A 760 46.78 -14.20 -16.43
CA GLU A 760 46.39 -13.03 -17.20
C GLU A 760 44.86 -12.95 -17.23
N LEU A 761 44.31 -11.81 -16.79
CA LEU A 761 42.88 -11.54 -16.76
C LEU A 761 42.57 -10.33 -17.63
N SER A 762 41.32 -10.19 -18.06
CA SER A 762 40.86 -9.00 -18.75
C SER A 762 41.01 -7.79 -17.83
N SER A 763 41.57 -6.72 -18.40
CA SER A 763 41.79 -5.48 -17.68
C SER A 763 40.59 -4.54 -17.83
N PRO A 764 40.26 -3.76 -16.80
CA PRO A 764 39.13 -2.83 -16.85
C PRO A 764 39.39 -1.65 -17.79
N SER A 765 38.34 -0.86 -18.03
CA SER A 765 38.44 0.41 -18.77
C SER A 765 38.96 1.58 -17.93
N PHE A 766 39.19 1.36 -16.64
CA PHE A 766 39.74 2.31 -15.67
C PHE A 766 41.11 1.81 -15.16
N SER A 767 41.79 2.63 -14.35
CA SER A 767 43.09 2.31 -13.77
C SER A 767 43.05 2.27 -12.24
N PHE A 768 43.83 1.37 -11.64
CA PHE A 768 44.10 1.28 -10.21
C PHE A 768 45.29 2.17 -9.82
N ASP A 769 45.12 3.48 -9.90
CA ASP A 769 46.18 4.48 -9.66
C ASP A 769 45.85 5.42 -8.47
N GLY A 770 44.76 5.19 -7.73
CA GLY A 770 44.24 6.10 -6.72
C GLY A 770 43.55 5.43 -5.53
N ASP A 771 42.32 5.87 -5.23
CA ASP A 771 41.53 5.49 -4.04
C ASP A 771 40.56 4.32 -4.32
N GLU A 772 40.75 3.59 -5.41
CA GLU A 772 39.82 2.53 -5.81
C GLU A 772 39.75 1.43 -4.71
N ALA A 773 38.54 0.94 -4.45
CA ALA A 773 38.29 -0.13 -3.50
C ALA A 773 37.90 -1.41 -4.23
N LEU A 774 38.56 -2.52 -3.89
CA LEU A 774 38.40 -3.84 -4.52
C LEU A 774 37.95 -4.85 -3.46
N THR A 775 36.87 -5.59 -3.71
CA THR A 775 36.42 -6.68 -2.81
C THR A 775 35.84 -7.86 -3.59
N TYR A 776 35.91 -9.06 -3.02
CA TYR A 776 35.31 -10.28 -3.57
C TYR A 776 33.96 -10.57 -2.92
N ASP A 777 32.96 -10.90 -3.74
CA ASP A 777 31.64 -11.40 -3.34
C ASP A 777 31.67 -12.92 -3.36
N GLU A 778 31.71 -13.55 -2.19
CA GLU A 778 31.82 -15.01 -2.06
C GLU A 778 30.58 -15.75 -2.56
N ASP A 779 29.39 -15.13 -2.52
CA ASP A 779 28.13 -15.78 -2.91
C ASP A 779 27.98 -15.83 -4.42
N ARG A 780 28.47 -14.80 -5.13
CA ARG A 780 28.35 -14.69 -6.59
C ARG A 780 29.64 -15.04 -7.33
N GLY A 781 30.76 -15.07 -6.63
CA GLY A 781 32.08 -15.18 -7.22
C GLY A 781 32.46 -13.95 -8.06
N TRP A 782 31.94 -12.77 -7.69
CA TRP A 782 32.19 -11.52 -8.39
C TRP A 782 33.22 -10.68 -7.66
N ILE A 783 33.83 -9.74 -8.37
CA ILE A 783 34.74 -8.75 -7.79
C ILE A 783 34.13 -7.38 -8.02
N TRP A 784 33.89 -6.66 -6.94
CA TRP A 784 33.37 -5.31 -6.99
C TRP A 784 34.51 -4.31 -6.91
N VAL A 785 34.49 -3.32 -7.81
CA VAL A 785 35.41 -2.19 -7.79
C VAL A 785 34.65 -0.89 -7.77
N LEU A 786 34.92 -0.06 -6.77
CA LEU A 786 34.46 1.33 -6.74
C LEU A 786 35.58 2.23 -7.22
N ASP A 787 35.34 2.93 -8.33
CA ASP A 787 36.21 3.99 -8.86
C ASP A 787 35.44 5.32 -8.86
N GLY A 788 35.77 6.20 -7.91
CA GLY A 788 35.01 7.43 -7.66
C GLY A 788 33.53 7.15 -7.36
N ASN A 789 32.64 7.58 -8.26
CA ASN A 789 31.18 7.37 -8.14
C ASN A 789 30.66 6.22 -9.04
N GLN A 790 31.56 5.49 -9.70
CA GLN A 790 31.20 4.41 -10.62
C GLN A 790 31.51 3.05 -9.99
N LEU A 791 30.51 2.16 -10.01
CA LEU A 791 30.65 0.80 -9.51
C LEU A 791 30.86 -0.14 -10.70
N TYR A 792 31.99 -0.81 -10.71
CA TYR A 792 32.33 -1.84 -11.68
C TYR A 792 32.22 -3.22 -11.03
N VAL A 793 31.88 -4.20 -11.85
CA VAL A 793 31.88 -5.61 -11.46
C VAL A 793 32.73 -6.40 -12.44
N TYR A 794 33.58 -7.27 -11.90
CA TYR A 794 34.32 -8.26 -12.65
C TYR A 794 33.76 -9.65 -12.35
N PHE A 795 33.37 -10.35 -13.40
CA PHE A 795 32.80 -11.68 -13.35
C PHE A 795 33.93 -12.70 -13.50
N THR A 796 34.28 -13.38 -12.40
CA THR A 796 35.38 -14.37 -12.44
C THR A 796 35.05 -15.61 -13.28
N SER A 797 33.76 -15.84 -13.60
CA SER A 797 33.31 -16.99 -14.39
C SER A 797 33.65 -16.92 -15.87
N ASN A 798 33.72 -15.71 -16.44
CA ASN A 798 33.92 -15.50 -17.87
C ASN A 798 35.00 -14.45 -18.17
N ASP A 799 35.76 -14.03 -17.16
CA ASP A 799 36.84 -13.06 -17.27
C ASP A 799 36.40 -11.75 -17.95
N SER A 800 35.36 -11.10 -17.41
CA SER A 800 34.81 -9.88 -18.01
C SER A 800 34.49 -8.78 -17.00
N TRP A 801 34.59 -7.53 -17.46
CA TRP A 801 34.23 -6.32 -16.70
C TRP A 801 32.92 -5.71 -17.21
N LYS A 802 32.08 -5.23 -16.29
CA LYS A 802 30.88 -4.44 -16.60
C LYS A 802 30.76 -3.24 -15.66
N LEU A 803 30.29 -2.12 -16.19
CA LEU A 803 29.83 -1.00 -15.38
C LEU A 803 28.44 -1.34 -14.83
N TYR A 804 28.29 -1.31 -13.52
CA TYR A 804 27.03 -1.62 -12.84
C TYR A 804 26.14 -0.38 -12.81
N SER A 805 25.00 -0.41 -13.51
CA SER A 805 23.96 0.62 -13.42
C SER A 805 22.69 0.01 -12.83
N SER A 806 21.96 0.78 -12.02
CA SER A 806 20.70 0.36 -11.37
C SER A 806 19.54 0.07 -12.33
N THR A 807 19.80 0.05 -13.64
CA THR A 807 18.84 -0.16 -14.73
C THR A 807 19.10 -1.45 -15.51
N SER A 808 20.08 -2.28 -15.11
CA SER A 808 20.49 -3.48 -15.85
C SER A 808 20.33 -4.77 -15.05
#